data_AF-R7PZ95-F1
#
_entry.id   AF-R7PZ95-F1
#
_cell.length_a   1.000
_cell.length_b   1.000
_cell.length_c   1.000
_cell.angle_alpha   90.00
_cell.angle_beta   90.00
_cell.angle_gamma   90.00
#
_symmetry.space_group_name_H-M   'P 1'
#
loop_
_entity.id
_entity.type
_entity.pdbx_description
1 polymer ?
#
loop_
_entity_poly.entity_id
_entity_poly.type
_entity_poly.pdbx_seq_one_letter_code
_entity_poly.pdbx_strand_id
1 'polypeptide(L)'
;MKKKCPKCRGTGSVVVDYKDCDSCGGTGYQDSFDVGNHFKGVNSNAKAKFDLGADQDIPCEVCHGKGQIEVFEECPNCHGSGQINVCNDCGKPISEKYDLCRDCHTKRKEDRMKRDKIREMENEVKDVYVLDSLCQMRDMDKDRLYKGRVTRVEKYGAFVTLNNNVWGLMRGDISNYKVGDDVIVFITAIKSRERKIDLAPAYVKNYNIVKQTKSIPRTIISDLEEKMGKLVRVDGEVLQVQQTSGPTIFTITDESNITWVAAFDEAGVRAYPDIDVGDAVEVLGEVNQHGGKPQIESQSISKLEGEKKAKLQDLIEDALNKRAEPDDVDFLVKSDVLNRLKPKMREAAQKIRRAILDGRSILLRHHNDADGICSGVAMEKAIVPLVEQVNPSNDAQYYYFKRSPSKAPFYELEDVVKDLSFALEDKERHGQKLPLIVLLDNGSTEEDIVALMQAKIYDVEVVVIDHHSPGDLITKEEKDGEIVGGTVAVDEYVDTHVNPYLVGGDSQLTAGALATEVAHIINPEIKDLIKHLPAIAALGDHAECGEVYQYLELAAEKGFTKEHLAKIAECVDFEAYFLRFMNGRGIMDTILAVDNIDKHEKMIDALYKEYLKRVDTQLKAAIPNIEKTHFENGIYFNMIDVEKYAHKFTFPAPGKTCGFVHDSVVQALGEDKPIITLGHGPDFGVIRATDAVNERFGFSVNNIVPKLAEMIPSAGIDGGGHECAGSIKYIEGLGEEVLSEFVNEIRNMSEL
;
A
#
# COMPACT_ATOMS: atom_id res chain seq x y z
N MET A 1 -25.66 66.14 -11.62
CA MET A 1 -27.08 66.58 -11.63
C MET A 1 -27.21 67.94 -12.33
N LYS A 2 -28.14 68.14 -13.27
CA LYS A 2 -28.33 69.44 -13.95
C LYS A 2 -29.19 70.39 -13.12
N LYS A 3 -28.73 71.62 -12.89
CA LYS A 3 -29.49 72.70 -12.22
C LYS A 3 -29.70 73.89 -13.14
N LYS A 4 -30.78 74.66 -12.94
CA LYS A 4 -31.02 75.91 -13.67
C LYS A 4 -29.85 76.86 -13.49
N CYS A 5 -29.38 77.48 -14.57
CA CYS A 5 -28.32 78.45 -14.52
C CYS A 5 -28.77 79.64 -13.65
N PRO A 6 -28.03 79.99 -12.58
CA PRO A 6 -28.45 81.05 -11.66
C PRO A 6 -28.44 82.44 -12.33
N LYS A 7 -27.66 82.63 -13.40
CA LYS A 7 -27.48 83.93 -14.07
C LYS A 7 -28.63 84.30 -15.00
N CYS A 8 -29.12 83.36 -15.80
CA CYS A 8 -30.30 83.56 -16.65
C CYS A 8 -31.58 82.96 -16.05
N ARG A 9 -31.54 82.41 -14.83
CA ARG A 9 -32.66 81.71 -14.18
C ARG A 9 -33.33 80.63 -15.06
N GLY A 10 -32.59 80.06 -16.01
CA GLY A 10 -33.08 79.05 -16.95
C GLY A 10 -33.53 79.55 -18.32
N THR A 11 -33.51 80.85 -18.61
CA THR A 11 -33.96 81.38 -19.92
C THR A 11 -32.96 81.23 -21.05
N GLY A 12 -31.66 81.03 -20.75
CA GLY A 12 -30.61 80.97 -21.77
C GLY A 12 -30.13 82.33 -22.28
N SER A 13 -30.87 83.41 -22.01
CA SER A 13 -30.58 84.78 -22.45
C SER A 13 -30.75 85.82 -21.33
N VAL A 14 -30.12 86.99 -21.46
CA VAL A 14 -30.19 88.13 -20.53
C VAL A 14 -30.51 89.42 -21.28
N VAL A 15 -31.34 90.29 -20.70
CA VAL A 15 -31.65 91.62 -21.27
C VAL A 15 -30.39 92.48 -21.22
N VAL A 16 -30.06 93.13 -22.33
CA VAL A 16 -28.88 94.01 -22.46
C VAL A 16 -29.22 95.46 -22.78
N ASP A 17 -30.39 95.77 -23.36
CA ASP A 17 -30.77 97.15 -23.72
C ASP A 17 -32.29 97.37 -23.83
N TYR A 18 -32.74 98.63 -23.91
CA TYR A 18 -34.14 99.04 -24.11
C TYR A 18 -34.25 100.11 -25.21
N LYS A 19 -35.17 99.92 -26.16
CA LYS A 19 -35.44 100.83 -27.30
C LYS A 19 -36.81 101.51 -27.13
N ASP A 20 -36.93 102.79 -27.48
CA ASP A 20 -38.22 103.50 -27.49
C ASP A 20 -39.23 102.89 -28.48
N CYS A 21 -40.51 102.90 -28.08
CA CYS A 21 -41.60 102.33 -28.86
C CYS A 21 -42.03 103.29 -29.97
N ASP A 22 -41.62 102.96 -31.19
CA ASP A 22 -41.90 103.74 -32.41
C ASP A 22 -43.40 104.05 -32.60
N SER A 23 -44.31 103.16 -32.15
CA SER A 23 -45.77 103.28 -32.35
C SER A 23 -46.48 104.32 -31.47
N CYS A 24 -45.87 104.76 -30.37
CA CYS A 24 -46.41 105.85 -29.53
C CYS A 24 -45.45 107.03 -29.44
N GLY A 25 -44.34 107.02 -30.18
CA GLY A 25 -43.29 108.03 -30.06
C GLY A 25 -42.74 108.14 -28.63
N GLY A 26 -42.75 107.05 -27.86
CA GLY A 26 -42.28 106.99 -26.47
C GLY A 26 -43.27 107.46 -25.40
N THR A 27 -44.48 107.93 -25.75
CA THR A 27 -45.41 108.53 -24.76
C THR A 27 -46.34 107.53 -24.08
N GLY A 28 -46.56 106.36 -24.69
CA GLY A 28 -47.38 105.29 -24.11
C GLY A 28 -48.90 105.40 -24.27
N TYR A 29 -49.47 106.47 -24.86
CA TYR A 29 -50.94 106.68 -24.97
C TYR A 29 -51.37 107.28 -26.33
N GLN A 30 -52.63 107.07 -26.78
CA GLN A 30 -53.08 107.39 -28.15
C GLN A 30 -54.22 108.43 -28.36
N ASP A 31 -55.20 108.70 -27.46
CA ASP A 31 -56.21 109.82 -27.54
C ASP A 31 -57.26 109.84 -26.36
N SER A 32 -58.04 110.94 -26.15
CA SER A 32 -58.98 111.20 -25.01
C SER A 32 -60.49 111.42 -25.38
N PHE A 33 -61.44 111.13 -24.45
CA PHE A 33 -62.92 111.19 -24.67
C PHE A 33 -63.74 111.68 -23.44
N ASP A 34 -64.77 112.54 -23.63
CA ASP A 34 -65.60 113.20 -22.57
C ASP A 34 -67.02 112.57 -22.46
N VAL A 35 -67.51 112.26 -21.24
CA VAL A 35 -68.69 111.38 -20.97
C VAL A 35 -69.86 112.09 -20.22
N GLY A 36 -69.93 113.43 -20.26
CA GLY A 36 -70.91 114.22 -19.49
C GLY A 36 -72.43 114.03 -19.74
N ASN A 37 -72.87 113.24 -20.74
CA ASN A 37 -74.29 113.25 -21.18
C ASN A 37 -75.09 111.95 -21.04
N HIS A 38 -74.57 110.89 -20.40
CA HIS A 38 -75.20 109.55 -20.50
C HIS A 38 -76.08 109.04 -19.33
N PHE A 39 -76.43 109.85 -18.32
CA PHE A 39 -77.23 109.38 -17.17
C PHE A 39 -78.58 110.12 -16.94
N LYS A 40 -79.63 109.74 -17.69
CA LYS A 40 -81.05 110.02 -17.36
C LYS A 40 -81.70 108.81 -16.69
N GLY A 41 -82.29 108.98 -15.51
CA GLY A 41 -83.11 107.95 -14.83
C GLY A 41 -82.58 107.39 -13.50
N VAL A 42 -81.67 108.09 -12.81
CA VAL A 42 -81.03 107.61 -11.58
C VAL A 42 -81.85 107.96 -10.33
N ASN A 43 -82.04 107.01 -9.40
CA ASN A 43 -82.49 107.28 -8.02
C ASN A 43 -81.35 107.97 -7.22
N SER A 44 -81.69 109.02 -6.48
CA SER A 44 -80.81 110.03 -5.89
C SER A 44 -79.73 109.55 -4.91
N ASN A 45 -79.74 108.28 -4.45
CA ASN A 45 -78.70 107.75 -3.55
C ASN A 45 -77.50 107.09 -4.27
N ALA A 46 -77.55 106.85 -5.59
CA ALA A 46 -76.42 106.27 -6.34
C ALA A 46 -75.49 107.32 -7.00
N LYS A 47 -75.94 108.58 -7.13
CA LYS A 47 -75.20 109.65 -7.83
C LYS A 47 -74.08 110.31 -7.00
N ALA A 48 -73.97 110.01 -5.70
CA ALA A 48 -72.98 110.63 -4.81
C ALA A 48 -71.70 109.78 -4.60
N LYS A 49 -71.54 108.64 -5.29
CA LYS A 49 -70.41 107.71 -5.10
C LYS A 49 -69.39 107.64 -6.24
N PHE A 50 -69.61 108.32 -7.36
CA PHE A 50 -68.68 108.32 -8.49
C PHE A 50 -68.26 109.74 -8.83
N ASP A 51 -66.98 110.02 -8.55
CA ASP A 51 -66.27 111.27 -8.83
C ASP A 51 -65.99 111.36 -10.34
N LEU A 52 -66.93 111.94 -11.10
CA LEU A 52 -66.93 111.99 -12.57
C LEU A 52 -66.46 113.37 -13.05
N GLY A 53 -65.16 113.65 -12.93
CA GLY A 53 -64.56 114.92 -13.34
C GLY A 53 -63.19 114.82 -14.02
N ALA A 54 -62.76 113.66 -14.53
CA ALA A 54 -61.45 113.52 -15.18
C ALA A 54 -61.52 112.63 -16.43
N ASP A 55 -61.01 113.16 -17.54
CA ASP A 55 -60.77 112.47 -18.82
C ASP A 55 -59.85 111.24 -18.61
N GLN A 56 -60.12 110.12 -19.29
CA GLN A 56 -59.26 108.93 -19.25
C GLN A 56 -58.54 108.70 -20.57
N ASP A 57 -57.21 108.55 -20.53
CA ASP A 57 -56.33 108.30 -21.68
C ASP A 57 -56.21 106.79 -22.02
N ILE A 58 -56.16 106.45 -23.32
CA ILE A 58 -56.07 105.06 -23.81
C ILE A 58 -54.59 104.62 -24.02
N PRO A 59 -54.08 103.55 -23.35
CA PRO A 59 -52.69 103.11 -23.48
C PRO A 59 -52.37 102.41 -24.82
N CYS A 60 -51.16 102.63 -25.34
CA CYS A 60 -50.65 102.05 -26.59
C CYS A 60 -50.51 100.52 -26.52
N GLU A 61 -51.03 99.81 -27.53
CA GLU A 61 -51.05 98.34 -27.58
C GLU A 61 -49.67 97.68 -27.76
N VAL A 62 -48.66 98.38 -28.31
CA VAL A 62 -47.35 97.77 -28.62
C VAL A 62 -46.41 97.77 -27.43
N CYS A 63 -46.35 98.88 -26.69
CA CYS A 63 -45.58 98.97 -25.44
C CYS A 63 -46.44 98.73 -24.20
N HIS A 64 -47.74 98.45 -24.36
CA HIS A 64 -48.72 98.32 -23.28
C HIS A 64 -48.61 99.46 -22.25
N GLY A 65 -48.54 100.70 -22.73
CA GLY A 65 -48.41 101.90 -21.89
C GLY A 65 -47.00 102.23 -21.36
N LYS A 66 -45.95 101.45 -21.68
CA LYS A 66 -44.59 101.67 -21.12
C LYS A 66 -43.65 102.57 -21.93
N GLY A 67 -43.95 102.84 -23.20
CA GLY A 67 -43.10 103.66 -24.08
C GLY A 67 -41.80 103.02 -24.58
N GLN A 68 -41.37 101.82 -24.12
CA GLN A 68 -40.08 101.18 -24.48
C GLN A 68 -40.17 99.63 -24.61
N ILE A 69 -39.22 98.99 -25.33
CA ILE A 69 -39.14 97.54 -25.67
C ILE A 69 -37.72 96.97 -25.39
N GLU A 70 -37.59 95.76 -24.81
CA GLU A 70 -36.31 95.16 -24.36
C GLU A 70 -35.54 94.35 -25.44
N VAL A 71 -34.19 94.35 -25.39
CA VAL A 71 -33.26 93.61 -26.29
C VAL A 71 -32.43 92.58 -25.50
N PHE A 72 -32.22 91.36 -26.02
CA PHE A 72 -31.60 90.23 -25.30
C PHE A 72 -30.32 89.67 -25.98
N GLU A 73 -29.35 89.18 -25.19
CA GLU A 73 -28.16 88.42 -25.63
C GLU A 73 -28.04 87.05 -24.93
N GLU A 74 -27.23 86.12 -25.48
CA GLU A 74 -26.99 84.79 -24.91
C GLU A 74 -26.25 84.84 -23.56
N CYS A 75 -26.69 84.00 -22.61
CA CYS A 75 -26.13 83.97 -21.27
C CYS A 75 -24.71 83.37 -21.27
N PRO A 76 -23.67 84.13 -20.85
CA PRO A 76 -22.28 83.68 -20.91
C PRO A 76 -21.94 82.55 -19.91
N ASN A 77 -22.83 82.24 -18.97
CA ASN A 77 -22.59 81.24 -17.92
C ASN A 77 -23.19 79.86 -18.22
N CYS A 78 -24.11 79.77 -19.19
CA CYS A 78 -24.65 78.50 -19.66
C CYS A 78 -24.54 78.34 -21.19
N HIS A 79 -23.98 79.34 -21.88
CA HIS A 79 -23.80 79.36 -23.34
C HIS A 79 -25.11 78.98 -24.06
N GLY A 80 -26.20 79.66 -23.70
CA GLY A 80 -27.53 79.43 -24.27
C GLY A 80 -28.32 78.24 -23.68
N SER A 81 -27.69 77.29 -22.98
CA SER A 81 -28.36 76.04 -22.56
C SER A 81 -29.34 76.19 -21.38
N GLY A 82 -29.28 77.31 -20.65
CA GLY A 82 -30.12 77.54 -19.46
C GLY A 82 -29.82 76.65 -18.24
N GLN A 83 -28.89 75.70 -18.32
CA GLN A 83 -28.59 74.72 -17.26
C GLN A 83 -27.08 74.53 -17.05
N ILE A 84 -26.67 74.15 -15.83
CA ILE A 84 -25.28 73.82 -15.47
C ILE A 84 -25.23 72.46 -14.75
N ASN A 85 -24.21 71.64 -15.01
CA ASN A 85 -24.02 70.38 -14.31
C ASN A 85 -23.30 70.60 -12.97
N VAL A 86 -23.80 69.98 -11.91
CA VAL A 86 -23.24 70.06 -10.55
C VAL A 86 -23.01 68.67 -9.94
N CYS A 87 -22.03 68.58 -9.04
CA CYS A 87 -21.69 67.39 -8.26
C CYS A 87 -22.86 66.93 -7.40
N ASN A 88 -23.16 65.63 -7.44
CA ASN A 88 -24.28 65.05 -6.70
C ASN A 88 -24.13 65.16 -5.16
N ASP A 89 -22.91 65.10 -4.64
CA ASP A 89 -22.69 65.10 -3.18
C ASP A 89 -22.55 66.52 -2.58
N CYS A 90 -21.88 67.44 -3.28
CA CYS A 90 -21.57 68.78 -2.73
C CYS A 90 -22.13 69.97 -3.51
N GLY A 91 -22.75 69.73 -4.68
CA GLY A 91 -23.38 70.78 -5.48
C GLY A 91 -22.43 71.74 -6.21
N LYS A 92 -21.11 71.51 -6.19
CA LYS A 92 -20.13 72.30 -6.97
C LYS A 92 -20.34 72.11 -8.48
N PRO A 93 -20.17 73.15 -9.32
CA PRO A 93 -20.21 73.01 -10.78
C PRO A 93 -19.12 72.04 -11.26
N ILE A 94 -19.49 71.11 -12.13
CA ILE A 94 -18.57 70.13 -12.72
C ILE A 94 -18.86 69.99 -14.22
N SER A 95 -17.87 69.50 -14.97
CA SER A 95 -18.04 69.19 -16.39
C SER A 95 -19.16 68.16 -16.59
N GLU A 96 -19.87 68.24 -17.73
CA GLU A 96 -20.95 67.30 -18.09
C GLU A 96 -20.50 65.83 -18.12
N LYS A 97 -19.19 65.57 -18.21
CA LYS A 97 -18.63 64.20 -18.23
C LYS A 97 -18.57 63.50 -16.86
N TYR A 98 -18.84 64.21 -15.76
CA TYR A 98 -18.68 63.65 -14.41
C TYR A 98 -19.92 63.88 -13.56
N ASP A 99 -20.20 62.93 -12.66
CA ASP A 99 -21.31 63.00 -11.70
C ASP A 99 -20.88 63.48 -10.31
N LEU A 100 -19.59 63.35 -9.99
CA LEU A 100 -18.98 63.73 -8.72
C LEU A 100 -17.76 64.62 -8.97
N CYS A 101 -17.52 65.60 -8.10
CA CYS A 101 -16.26 66.34 -8.11
C CYS A 101 -15.12 65.46 -7.60
N ARG A 102 -13.88 65.84 -7.94
CA ARG A 102 -12.66 65.12 -7.57
C ARG A 102 -12.57 64.88 -6.05
N ASP A 103 -12.92 65.88 -5.24
CA ASP A 103 -12.87 65.80 -3.78
C ASP A 103 -13.84 64.72 -3.23
N CYS A 104 -15.09 64.73 -3.69
CA CYS A 104 -16.12 63.77 -3.25
C CYS A 104 -15.80 62.34 -3.71
N HIS A 105 -15.25 62.20 -4.92
CA HIS A 105 -14.82 60.91 -5.44
C HIS A 105 -13.67 60.31 -4.60
N THR A 106 -12.68 61.12 -4.21
CA THR A 106 -11.58 60.68 -3.33
C THR A 106 -12.10 60.28 -1.95
N LYS A 107 -13.00 61.09 -1.36
CA LYS A 107 -13.58 60.81 -0.04
C LYS A 107 -14.35 59.48 -0.01
N ARG A 108 -15.14 59.19 -1.06
CA ARG A 108 -15.81 57.88 -1.22
C ARG A 108 -14.83 56.72 -1.33
N LYS A 109 -13.70 56.90 -2.02
CA LYS A 109 -12.65 55.87 -2.12
C LYS A 109 -12.00 55.59 -0.77
N GLU A 110 -11.68 56.63 0.00
CA GLU A 110 -11.08 56.48 1.34
C GLU A 110 -12.04 55.79 2.33
N ASP A 111 -13.32 56.17 2.32
CA ASP A 111 -14.33 55.54 3.18
C ASP A 111 -14.57 54.06 2.81
N ARG A 112 -14.51 53.73 1.51
CA ARG A 112 -14.59 52.35 1.04
C ARG A 112 -13.38 51.52 1.50
N MET A 113 -12.16 52.05 1.33
CA MET A 113 -10.93 51.38 1.79
C MET A 113 -10.92 51.13 3.31
N LYS A 114 -11.45 52.07 4.12
CA LYS A 114 -11.58 51.86 5.57
C LYS A 114 -12.55 50.73 5.90
N ARG A 115 -13.69 50.64 5.19
CA ARG A 115 -14.67 49.56 5.39
C ARG A 115 -14.14 48.20 4.94
N ASP A 116 -13.39 48.17 3.83
CA ASP A 116 -12.81 46.93 3.31
C ASP A 116 -11.71 46.38 4.24
N LYS A 117 -10.84 47.24 4.80
CA LYS A 117 -9.85 46.84 5.83
C LYS A 117 -10.48 46.29 7.11
N ILE A 118 -11.60 46.86 7.57
CA ILE A 118 -12.32 46.35 8.75
C ILE A 118 -12.91 44.97 8.46
N ARG A 119 -13.44 44.74 7.25
CA ARG A 119 -13.94 43.43 6.82
C ARG A 119 -12.83 42.38 6.68
N GLU A 120 -11.65 42.76 6.22
CA GLU A 120 -10.48 41.86 6.16
C GLU A 120 -10.03 41.42 7.56
N MET A 121 -9.91 42.35 8.52
CA MET A 121 -9.58 42.02 9.91
C MET A 121 -10.63 41.14 10.61
N GLU A 122 -11.92 41.35 10.34
CA GLU A 122 -12.98 40.51 10.93
C GLU A 122 -13.03 39.08 10.34
N ASN A 123 -12.53 38.91 9.12
CA ASN A 123 -12.50 37.62 8.43
C ASN A 123 -11.20 36.84 8.65
N GLU A 124 -10.20 37.42 9.33
CA GLU A 124 -8.95 36.77 9.67
C GLU A 124 -9.21 35.57 10.59
N VAL A 125 -8.81 34.37 10.15
CA VAL A 125 -8.98 33.12 10.90
C VAL A 125 -7.91 33.07 11.99
N LYS A 126 -8.32 32.92 13.25
CA LYS A 126 -7.39 32.79 14.39
C LYS A 126 -7.35 31.37 14.93
N ASP A 127 -6.22 30.96 15.49
CA ASP A 127 -6.12 29.67 16.15
C ASP A 127 -6.59 29.76 17.61
N VAL A 128 -7.48 28.85 18.00
CA VAL A 128 -8.00 28.70 19.36
C VAL A 128 -7.59 27.34 19.89
N TYR A 129 -6.87 27.34 21.00
CA TYR A 129 -6.24 26.16 21.56
C TYR A 129 -7.16 25.45 22.56
N VAL A 130 -7.28 24.13 22.43
CA VAL A 130 -7.93 23.25 23.42
C VAL A 130 -6.82 22.52 24.16
N LEU A 131 -6.72 22.72 25.47
CA LEU A 131 -5.68 22.10 26.29
C LEU A 131 -6.01 20.63 26.56
N ASP A 132 -5.04 19.76 26.30
CA ASP A 132 -5.12 18.35 26.69
C ASP A 132 -5.09 18.21 28.22
N SER A 133 -5.61 17.10 28.75
CA SER A 133 -5.73 16.86 30.21
C SER A 133 -4.39 16.93 30.94
N LEU A 134 -3.29 16.63 30.25
CA LEU A 134 -1.93 16.61 30.81
C LEU A 134 -1.26 17.98 30.90
N CYS A 135 -1.79 19.00 30.21
CA CYS A 135 -1.22 20.34 30.24
C CYS A 135 -1.40 20.99 31.61
N GLN A 136 -0.35 21.66 32.07
CA GLN A 136 -0.34 22.43 33.31
C GLN A 136 -0.28 23.93 33.01
N MET A 137 -0.42 24.77 34.04
CA MET A 137 -0.35 26.23 33.91
C MET A 137 0.97 26.72 33.26
N ARG A 138 2.04 25.93 33.30
CA ARG A 138 3.35 26.25 32.71
C ARG A 138 3.37 26.12 31.20
N ASP A 139 2.47 25.32 30.64
CA ASP A 139 2.39 25.04 29.20
C ASP A 139 1.54 26.09 28.47
N MET A 140 1.00 27.07 29.20
CA MET A 140 0.15 28.12 28.66
C MET A 140 0.94 29.33 28.18
N ASP A 141 0.49 29.89 27.06
CA ASP A 141 1.09 31.04 26.40
C ASP A 141 0.12 32.24 26.44
N LYS A 142 0.63 33.42 26.79
CA LYS A 142 -0.21 34.61 26.94
C LYS A 142 -0.73 35.16 25.62
N ASP A 143 -0.05 34.88 24.53
CA ASP A 143 -0.39 35.40 23.21
C ASP A 143 -1.39 34.50 22.46
N ARG A 144 -1.86 33.41 23.10
CA ARG A 144 -2.79 32.44 22.51
C ARG A 144 -4.20 32.58 23.07
N LEU A 145 -5.17 32.16 22.25
CA LEU A 145 -6.57 32.02 22.63
C LEU A 145 -6.85 30.60 23.07
N TYR A 146 -7.66 30.41 24.10
CA TYR A 146 -8.02 29.10 24.62
C TYR A 146 -9.52 28.91 24.64
N LYS A 147 -9.98 27.71 24.32
CA LYS A 147 -11.37 27.30 24.53
C LYS A 147 -11.49 26.70 25.94
N GLY A 148 -12.48 27.17 26.70
CA GLY A 148 -12.79 26.68 28.04
C GLY A 148 -14.28 26.59 28.28
N ARG A 149 -14.64 26.01 29.43
CA ARG A 149 -16.03 25.88 29.87
C ARG A 149 -16.26 26.63 31.17
N VAL A 150 -17.32 27.43 31.22
CA VAL A 150 -17.70 28.16 32.43
C VAL A 150 -18.23 27.17 33.46
N THR A 151 -17.55 27.03 34.59
CA THR A 151 -17.95 26.11 35.67
C THR A 151 -18.70 26.82 36.80
N ARG A 152 -18.45 28.11 37.00
CA ARG A 152 -19.11 28.89 38.06
C ARG A 152 -19.14 30.37 37.69
N VAL A 153 -20.24 31.06 37.98
CA VAL A 153 -20.38 32.51 37.75
C VAL A 153 -20.60 33.21 39.08
N GLU A 154 -19.80 34.24 39.35
CA GLU A 154 -19.84 35.05 40.57
C GLU A 154 -19.99 36.53 40.22
N LYS A 155 -20.36 37.36 41.22
CA LYS A 155 -20.54 38.82 41.02
C LYS A 155 -19.28 39.55 40.54
N TYR A 156 -18.10 38.94 40.70
CA TYR A 156 -16.80 39.55 40.38
C TYR A 156 -16.06 38.85 39.23
N GLY A 157 -16.65 37.82 38.61
CA GLY A 157 -16.00 37.05 37.55
C GLY A 157 -16.64 35.69 37.31
N ALA A 158 -16.30 35.03 36.21
CA ALA A 158 -16.69 33.66 35.93
C ALA A 158 -15.47 32.74 35.97
N PHE A 159 -15.56 31.60 36.65
CA PHE A 159 -14.52 30.57 36.63
C PHE A 159 -14.67 29.75 35.35
N VAL A 160 -13.57 29.68 34.61
CA VAL A 160 -13.47 28.94 33.35
C VAL A 160 -12.45 27.83 33.54
N THR A 161 -12.89 26.59 33.31
CA THR A 161 -12.03 25.42 33.31
C THR A 161 -11.55 25.18 31.88
N LEU A 162 -10.24 25.11 31.69
CA LEU A 162 -9.62 24.83 30.39
C LEU A 162 -9.31 23.35 30.23
N ASN A 163 -8.88 22.69 31.32
CA ASN A 163 -8.80 21.23 31.45
C ASN A 163 -8.94 20.84 32.94
N ASN A 164 -8.79 19.55 33.28
CA ASN A 164 -8.92 19.06 34.66
C ASN A 164 -7.90 19.68 35.65
N ASN A 165 -6.76 20.18 35.16
CA ASN A 165 -5.65 20.67 35.96
C ASN A 165 -5.49 22.21 35.92
N VAL A 166 -6.21 22.89 35.03
CA VAL A 166 -6.03 24.29 34.69
C VAL A 166 -7.39 24.98 34.62
N TRP A 167 -7.58 25.92 35.52
CA TRP A 167 -8.74 26.79 35.58
C TRP A 167 -8.32 28.23 35.89
N GLY A 168 -9.13 29.18 35.46
CA GLY A 168 -8.86 30.61 35.64
C GLY A 168 -10.12 31.41 35.94
N LEU A 169 -9.93 32.62 36.44
CA LEU A 169 -11.00 33.57 36.71
C LEU A 169 -11.10 34.56 35.55
N MET A 170 -12.18 34.47 34.78
CA MET A 170 -12.52 35.39 33.69
C MET A 170 -13.16 36.67 34.25
N ARG A 171 -12.58 37.83 33.90
CA ARG A 171 -13.07 39.16 34.27
C ARG A 171 -13.38 39.97 33.02
N GLY A 172 -14.38 40.87 33.09
CA GLY A 172 -14.82 41.70 31.96
C GLY A 172 -16.34 41.73 31.84
N ASP A 173 -16.85 41.89 30.61
CA ASP A 173 -18.28 41.78 30.33
C ASP A 173 -18.73 40.32 30.41
N ILE A 174 -19.18 39.92 31.60
CA ILE A 174 -19.61 38.55 31.92
C ILE A 174 -21.13 38.39 31.93
N SER A 175 -21.87 39.44 31.56
CA SER A 175 -23.33 39.55 31.76
C SER A 175 -24.15 38.46 31.05
N ASN A 176 -23.61 37.87 29.98
CA ASN A 176 -24.30 36.92 29.12
C ASN A 176 -23.88 35.46 29.30
N TYR A 177 -22.90 35.14 30.15
CA TYR A 177 -22.39 33.78 30.31
C TYR A 177 -23.09 33.01 31.44
N LYS A 178 -23.44 31.76 31.18
CA LYS A 178 -24.04 30.81 32.11
C LYS A 178 -23.09 29.65 32.40
N VAL A 179 -23.34 28.95 33.51
CA VAL A 179 -22.62 27.71 33.83
C VAL A 179 -22.90 26.68 32.73
N GLY A 180 -21.84 26.08 32.18
CA GLY A 180 -21.87 25.13 31.08
C GLY A 180 -21.51 25.71 29.72
N ASP A 181 -21.47 27.05 29.57
CA ASP A 181 -21.16 27.71 28.31
C ASP A 181 -19.70 27.48 27.88
N ASP A 182 -19.50 27.20 26.61
CA ASP A 182 -18.19 27.20 25.96
C ASP A 182 -17.77 28.64 25.66
N VAL A 183 -16.57 29.02 26.08
CA VAL A 183 -16.04 30.38 25.95
C VAL A 183 -14.64 30.38 25.39
N ILE A 184 -14.33 31.37 24.55
CA ILE A 184 -12.97 31.65 24.09
C ILE A 184 -12.39 32.72 24.99
N VAL A 185 -11.22 32.44 25.56
CA VAL A 185 -10.55 33.31 26.51
C VAL A 185 -9.11 33.55 26.09
N PHE A 186 -8.56 34.68 26.51
CA PHE A 186 -7.12 34.92 26.45
C PHE A 186 -6.59 35.20 27.85
N ILE A 187 -5.30 34.97 28.03
CA ILE A 187 -4.66 35.11 29.33
C ILE A 187 -4.25 36.56 29.54
N THR A 188 -4.76 37.17 30.60
CA THR A 188 -4.30 38.51 31.01
C THR A 188 -3.12 38.44 31.97
N ALA A 189 -3.14 37.48 32.89
CA ALA A 189 -2.05 37.26 33.83
C ALA A 189 -1.99 35.80 34.30
N ILE A 190 -0.76 35.26 34.39
CA ILE A 190 -0.46 33.97 35.03
C ILE A 190 0.22 34.27 36.36
N LYS A 191 -0.43 33.96 37.49
CA LYS A 191 0.09 34.15 38.84
C LYS A 191 0.57 32.81 39.39
N SER A 192 1.71 32.34 38.90
CA SER A 192 2.24 30.99 39.18
C SER A 192 2.44 30.68 40.67
N ARG A 193 2.76 31.67 41.51
CA ARG A 193 2.92 31.49 42.97
C ARG A 193 1.60 31.23 43.69
N GLU A 194 0.49 31.80 43.19
CA GLU A 194 -0.84 31.65 43.78
C GLU A 194 -1.67 30.55 43.12
N ARG A 195 -1.12 29.88 42.07
CA ARG A 195 -1.83 28.93 41.21
C ARG A 195 -3.15 29.49 40.67
N LYS A 196 -3.12 30.74 40.21
CA LYS A 196 -4.28 31.44 39.62
C LYS A 196 -3.95 31.96 38.23
N ILE A 197 -4.94 31.91 37.35
CA ILE A 197 -4.89 32.52 36.02
C ILE A 197 -6.03 33.54 35.94
N ASP A 198 -5.72 34.77 35.55
CA ASP A 198 -6.73 35.77 35.24
C ASP A 198 -6.97 35.76 33.71
N LEU A 199 -8.22 35.55 33.32
CA LEU A 199 -8.66 35.42 31.94
C LEU A 199 -9.54 36.61 31.54
N ALA A 200 -9.65 36.87 30.24
CA ALA A 200 -10.63 37.79 29.68
C ALA A 200 -11.32 37.16 28.46
N PRO A 201 -12.60 37.47 28.23
CA PRO A 201 -13.33 36.93 27.08
C PRO A 201 -12.74 37.47 25.78
N ALA A 202 -12.60 36.59 24.78
CA ALA A 202 -12.19 36.93 23.43
C ALA A 202 -13.32 36.58 22.45
N TYR A 203 -13.72 37.53 21.62
CA TYR A 203 -14.73 37.30 20.58
C TYR A 203 -14.03 37.11 19.24
N VAL A 204 -14.12 35.90 18.68
CA VAL A 204 -13.56 35.56 17.37
C VAL A 204 -14.67 34.94 16.52
N LYS A 205 -14.90 35.50 15.33
CA LYS A 205 -15.93 34.99 14.40
C LYS A 205 -15.47 33.73 13.66
N ASN A 206 -14.24 33.74 13.15
CA ASN A 206 -13.65 32.64 12.39
C ASN A 206 -12.41 32.13 13.11
N TYR A 207 -12.39 30.86 13.50
CA TYR A 207 -11.23 30.27 14.16
C TYR A 207 -11.04 28.79 13.82
N ASN A 208 -9.78 28.35 13.88
CA ASN A 208 -9.41 26.94 13.84
C ASN A 208 -9.20 26.43 15.26
N ILE A 209 -9.61 25.18 15.53
CA ILE A 209 -9.37 24.54 16.82
C ILE A 209 -8.05 23.78 16.73
N VAL A 210 -7.09 24.12 17.61
CA VAL A 210 -5.79 23.44 17.69
C VAL A 210 -5.69 22.72 19.04
N LYS A 211 -5.52 21.40 19.04
CA LYS A 211 -5.30 20.66 20.29
C LYS A 211 -3.86 20.88 20.76
N GLN A 212 -3.69 21.35 21.99
CA GLN A 212 -2.38 21.55 22.60
C GLN A 212 -2.08 20.40 23.56
N THR A 213 -1.09 19.57 23.23
CA THR A 213 -0.61 18.46 24.06
C THR A 213 0.74 18.80 24.70
N LYS A 214 1.10 18.08 25.77
CA LYS A 214 2.40 18.24 26.45
C LYS A 214 3.49 17.59 25.59
N SER A 215 4.51 18.35 25.22
CA SER A 215 5.65 17.84 24.44
C SER A 215 6.58 16.99 25.32
N ILE A 216 6.25 15.71 25.49
CA ILE A 216 7.10 14.72 26.14
C ILE A 216 8.01 14.12 25.06
N PRO A 217 9.34 14.04 25.27
CA PRO A 217 10.23 13.37 24.32
C PRO A 217 9.86 11.90 24.19
N ARG A 218 10.04 11.35 22.99
CA ARG A 218 9.83 9.93 22.72
C ARG A 218 10.79 9.09 23.58
N THR A 219 10.26 8.03 24.16
CA THR A 219 10.99 6.98 24.85
C THR A 219 10.85 5.71 24.01
N ILE A 220 11.97 5.00 23.77
CA ILE A 220 11.95 3.68 23.13
C ILE A 220 11.53 2.61 24.13
N ILE A 221 10.89 1.55 23.66
CA ILE A 221 10.31 0.51 24.50
C ILE A 221 11.37 -0.22 25.34
N SER A 222 12.58 -0.44 24.79
CA SER A 222 13.69 -1.05 25.53
C SER A 222 14.09 -0.27 26.79
N ASP A 223 13.85 1.03 26.83
CA ASP A 223 14.26 1.91 27.94
C ASP A 223 13.19 1.99 29.04
N LEU A 224 12.04 1.34 28.88
CA LEU A 224 10.91 1.45 29.81
C LEU A 224 11.27 0.96 31.22
N GLU A 225 12.10 -0.08 31.35
CA GLU A 225 12.53 -0.59 32.66
C GLU A 225 13.27 0.48 33.50
N GLU A 226 13.99 1.41 32.86
CA GLU A 226 14.68 2.52 33.54
C GLU A 226 13.75 3.71 33.86
N LYS A 227 12.51 3.66 33.37
CA LYS A 227 11.50 4.72 33.48
C LYS A 227 10.30 4.34 34.36
N MET A 228 10.44 3.30 35.18
CA MET A 228 9.43 2.89 36.16
C MET A 228 8.89 4.07 37.00
N GLY A 229 7.56 4.18 37.08
CA GLY A 229 6.82 5.25 37.77
C GLY A 229 6.92 6.62 37.12
N LYS A 230 7.41 6.73 35.88
CA LYS A 230 7.51 8.00 35.14
C LYS A 230 6.49 8.01 34.00
N LEU A 231 6.02 9.22 33.71
CA LEU A 231 5.22 9.52 32.53
C LEU A 231 6.13 9.51 31.28
N VAL A 232 5.80 8.67 30.30
CA VAL A 232 6.54 8.51 29.05
C VAL A 232 5.64 8.74 27.84
N ARG A 233 6.26 9.06 26.70
CA ARG A 233 5.62 9.01 25.37
C ARG A 233 6.28 7.90 24.57
N VAL A 234 5.49 6.96 24.08
CA VAL A 234 5.96 5.88 23.20
C VAL A 234 5.18 5.98 21.90
N ASP A 235 5.91 5.94 20.78
CA ASP A 235 5.31 5.88 19.45
C ASP A 235 5.56 4.46 18.93
N GLY A 236 4.50 3.70 18.60
CA GLY A 236 4.59 2.29 18.21
C GLY A 236 3.42 1.82 17.34
N GLU A 237 3.54 0.65 16.72
CA GLU A 237 2.48 -0.02 15.96
C GLU A 237 1.72 -1.01 16.84
N VAL A 238 0.39 -1.04 16.72
CA VAL A 238 -0.47 -1.99 17.45
C VAL A 238 -0.39 -3.37 16.82
N LEU A 239 0.17 -4.35 17.53
CA LEU A 239 0.23 -5.76 17.11
C LEU A 239 -1.02 -6.55 17.48
N GLN A 240 -1.61 -6.25 18.65
CA GLN A 240 -2.77 -6.99 19.15
C GLN A 240 -3.62 -6.10 20.05
N VAL A 241 -4.95 -6.31 20.02
CA VAL A 241 -5.91 -5.70 20.94
C VAL A 241 -6.65 -6.81 21.67
N GLN A 242 -6.51 -6.86 23.00
CA GLN A 242 -7.18 -7.83 23.84
C GLN A 242 -8.13 -7.13 24.81
N GLN A 243 -9.43 -7.40 24.66
CA GLN A 243 -10.42 -6.96 25.64
C GLN A 243 -10.42 -7.91 26.83
N THR A 244 -10.12 -7.38 28.01
CA THR A 244 -10.25 -8.13 29.28
C THR A 244 -11.54 -7.74 30.01
N SER A 245 -11.81 -8.38 31.15
CA SER A 245 -12.91 -7.98 32.04
C SER A 245 -12.68 -6.61 32.71
N GLY A 246 -11.47 -6.05 32.64
CA GLY A 246 -11.11 -4.74 33.15
C GLY A 246 -10.66 -3.82 32.00
N PRO A 247 -9.36 -3.46 31.90
CA PRO A 247 -8.86 -2.61 30.83
C PRO A 247 -8.78 -3.34 29.48
N THR A 248 -8.80 -2.58 28.40
CA THR A 248 -8.34 -3.04 27.09
C THR A 248 -6.82 -3.05 27.08
N ILE A 249 -6.22 -4.18 26.73
CA ILE A 249 -4.77 -4.33 26.62
C ILE A 249 -4.39 -4.21 25.15
N PHE A 250 -3.58 -3.20 24.82
CA PHE A 250 -2.96 -3.05 23.52
C PHE A 250 -1.52 -3.58 23.60
N THR A 251 -1.14 -4.47 22.71
CA THR A 251 0.26 -4.86 22.52
C THR A 251 0.82 -3.98 21.43
N ILE A 252 1.86 -3.20 21.74
CA ILE A 252 2.49 -2.29 20.79
C ILE A 252 3.96 -2.65 20.61
N THR A 253 4.49 -2.38 19.42
CA THR A 253 5.90 -2.54 19.09
C THR A 253 6.49 -1.25 18.54
N ASP A 254 7.77 -1.03 18.81
CA ASP A 254 8.58 0.00 18.16
C ASP A 254 9.82 -0.64 17.52
N GLU A 255 10.81 0.15 17.13
CA GLU A 255 12.06 -0.34 16.55
C GLU A 255 12.92 -1.17 17.51
N SER A 256 12.61 -1.17 18.81
CA SER A 256 13.43 -1.75 19.87
C SER A 256 12.83 -3.02 20.47
N ASN A 257 11.55 -3.01 20.84
CA ASN A 257 10.92 -4.13 21.55
C ASN A 257 9.37 -4.03 21.56
N ILE A 258 8.71 -4.99 22.21
CA ILE A 258 7.26 -5.05 22.41
C ILE A 258 6.91 -4.71 23.85
N THR A 259 5.83 -3.97 24.07
CA THR A 259 5.25 -3.72 25.42
C THR A 259 3.73 -3.78 25.40
N TRP A 260 3.13 -3.77 26.59
CA TRP A 260 1.69 -3.75 26.79
C TRP A 260 1.25 -2.38 27.28
N VAL A 261 0.12 -1.92 26.77
CA VAL A 261 -0.52 -0.67 27.16
C VAL A 261 -1.90 -0.99 27.70
N ALA A 262 -2.09 -0.76 29.00
CA ALA A 262 -3.38 -0.93 29.65
C ALA A 262 -4.18 0.37 29.55
N ALA A 263 -5.27 0.32 28.79
CA ALA A 263 -6.21 1.43 28.64
C ALA A 263 -7.52 1.15 29.37
N PHE A 264 -7.93 2.07 30.23
CA PHE A 264 -9.15 1.95 31.01
C PHE A 264 -10.12 3.08 30.67
N ASP A 265 -11.37 2.72 30.39
CA ASP A 265 -12.49 3.66 30.26
C ASP A 265 -13.56 3.30 31.29
N GLU A 266 -14.26 2.18 31.08
CA GLU A 266 -15.17 1.55 32.04
C GLU A 266 -14.96 0.03 32.09
N ALA A 267 -15.39 -0.63 33.17
CA ALA A 267 -15.20 -2.07 33.33
C ALA A 267 -15.90 -2.87 32.21
N GLY A 268 -15.12 -3.56 31.38
CA GLY A 268 -15.62 -4.40 30.28
C GLY A 268 -15.97 -3.64 28.99
N VAL A 269 -15.73 -2.32 28.93
CA VAL A 269 -15.90 -1.51 27.72
C VAL A 269 -14.56 -1.39 27.00
N ARG A 270 -14.57 -1.49 25.66
CA ARG A 270 -13.35 -1.31 24.85
C ARG A 270 -12.93 0.16 24.86
N ALA A 271 -11.79 0.45 25.47
CA ALA A 271 -11.15 1.76 25.35
C ALA A 271 -10.61 1.94 23.92
N TYR A 272 -10.74 3.14 23.35
CA TYR A 272 -10.28 3.50 21.99
C TYR A 272 -10.77 2.54 20.88
N PRO A 273 -12.09 2.48 20.63
CA PRO A 273 -12.66 1.57 19.64
C PRO A 273 -12.18 1.84 18.20
N ASP A 274 -11.73 3.06 17.90
CA ASP A 274 -11.23 3.44 16.58
C ASP A 274 -9.81 2.94 16.30
N ILE A 275 -9.10 2.36 17.29
CA ILE A 275 -7.73 1.86 17.15
C ILE A 275 -7.75 0.35 16.98
N ASP A 276 -7.24 -0.13 15.85
CA ASP A 276 -7.17 -1.53 15.45
C ASP A 276 -5.72 -1.99 15.24
N VAL A 277 -5.56 -3.29 14.97
CA VAL A 277 -4.25 -3.91 14.67
C VAL A 277 -3.67 -3.29 13.39
N GLY A 278 -2.38 -2.96 13.42
CA GLY A 278 -1.64 -2.30 12.34
C GLY A 278 -1.67 -0.77 12.40
N ASP A 279 -2.40 -0.17 13.34
CA ASP A 279 -2.38 1.28 13.52
C ASP A 279 -1.08 1.75 14.19
N ALA A 280 -0.49 2.81 13.66
CA ALA A 280 0.59 3.55 14.32
C ALA A 280 -0.04 4.47 15.38
N VAL A 281 0.43 4.39 16.62
CA VAL A 281 -0.14 5.12 17.77
C VAL A 281 0.94 5.84 18.57
N GLU A 282 0.56 7.02 19.09
CA GLU A 282 1.27 7.75 20.13
C GLU A 282 0.57 7.44 21.45
N VAL A 283 1.31 6.83 22.37
CA VAL A 283 0.87 6.44 23.71
C VAL A 283 1.54 7.35 24.74
N LEU A 284 0.73 8.00 25.56
CA LEU A 284 1.18 8.71 26.75
C LEU A 284 0.65 7.98 27.97
N GLY A 285 1.54 7.61 28.88
CA GLY A 285 1.16 6.85 30.06
C GLY A 285 2.29 6.68 31.07
N GLU A 286 1.95 6.14 32.23
CA GLU A 286 2.90 5.87 33.30
C GLU A 286 3.42 4.44 33.19
N VAL A 287 4.74 4.28 33.32
CA VAL A 287 5.36 2.94 33.24
C VAL A 287 5.20 2.22 34.59
N ASN A 288 4.48 1.11 34.57
CA ASN A 288 4.32 0.19 35.68
C ASN A 288 4.80 -1.22 35.30
N GLN A 289 4.68 -2.17 36.22
CA GLN A 289 5.12 -3.54 36.03
C GLN A 289 3.95 -4.49 36.22
N HIS A 290 3.76 -5.40 35.26
CA HIS A 290 2.76 -6.45 35.34
C HIS A 290 3.39 -7.79 34.97
N GLY A 291 3.25 -8.80 35.84
CA GLY A 291 3.86 -10.11 35.62
C GLY A 291 5.39 -10.08 35.46
N GLY A 292 6.06 -9.09 36.05
CA GLY A 292 7.52 -8.92 35.94
C GLY A 292 7.98 -8.14 34.70
N LYS A 293 7.11 -7.84 33.74
CA LYS A 293 7.45 -7.09 32.51
C LYS A 293 6.93 -5.64 32.57
N PRO A 294 7.58 -4.68 31.88
CA PRO A 294 7.11 -3.31 31.79
C PRO A 294 5.78 -3.21 31.04
N GLN A 295 4.84 -2.45 31.60
CA GLN A 295 3.53 -2.14 31.05
C GLN A 295 3.26 -0.65 31.20
N ILE A 296 2.62 -0.03 30.21
CA ILE A 296 2.23 1.38 30.26
C ILE A 296 0.75 1.48 30.66
N GLU A 297 0.46 2.17 31.76
CA GLU A 297 -0.92 2.57 32.08
C GLU A 297 -1.26 3.82 31.27
N SER A 298 -2.11 3.66 30.26
CA SER A 298 -2.39 4.71 29.28
C SER A 298 -3.20 5.82 29.91
N GLN A 299 -2.76 7.06 29.68
CA GLN A 299 -3.55 8.26 29.94
C GLN A 299 -4.17 8.79 28.65
N SER A 300 -3.46 8.65 27.53
CA SER A 300 -4.00 8.91 26.20
C SER A 300 -3.37 8.02 25.15
N ILE A 301 -4.18 7.56 24.19
CA ILE A 301 -3.71 6.91 22.97
C ILE A 301 -4.29 7.68 21.78
N SER A 302 -3.45 8.02 20.80
CA SER A 302 -3.89 8.71 19.59
C SER A 302 -3.21 8.12 18.35
N LYS A 303 -3.94 8.03 17.24
CA LYS A 303 -3.36 7.58 15.97
C LYS A 303 -2.35 8.58 15.44
N LEU A 304 -1.24 8.06 14.95
CA LEU A 304 -0.26 8.80 14.17
C LEU A 304 -0.70 8.80 12.70
N GLU A 305 -0.65 9.97 12.09
CA GLU A 305 -1.01 10.18 10.68
C GLU A 305 0.09 10.98 9.95
N GLY A 306 0.06 10.91 8.62
CA GLY A 306 1.00 11.64 7.75
C GLY A 306 2.46 11.27 7.97
N GLU A 307 3.35 12.27 7.96
CA GLU A 307 4.80 12.05 8.06
C GLU A 307 5.24 11.34 9.35
N LYS A 308 4.53 11.52 10.46
CA LYS A 308 4.91 10.87 11.73
C LYS A 308 4.70 9.36 11.67
N LYS A 309 3.59 8.93 11.05
CA LYS A 309 3.31 7.52 10.81
C LYS A 309 4.37 6.92 9.90
N ALA A 310 4.65 7.55 8.76
CA ALA A 310 5.65 7.08 7.81
C ALA A 310 7.03 6.93 8.47
N LYS A 311 7.50 7.96 9.21
CA LYS A 311 8.77 7.89 9.93
C LYS A 311 8.84 6.76 10.96
N LEU A 312 7.76 6.49 11.69
CA LEU A 312 7.73 5.40 12.64
C LEU A 312 7.78 4.04 11.93
N GLN A 313 7.03 3.89 10.84
CA GLN A 313 7.05 2.68 10.01
C GLN A 313 8.44 2.45 9.43
N ASP A 314 9.10 3.48 8.87
CA ASP A 314 10.47 3.39 8.37
C ASP A 314 11.45 2.92 9.46
N LEU A 315 11.32 3.46 10.69
CA LEU A 315 12.18 3.05 11.82
C LEU A 315 11.95 1.59 12.24
N ILE A 316 10.70 1.15 12.28
CA ILE A 316 10.34 -0.25 12.58
C ILE A 316 10.88 -1.17 11.48
N GLU A 317 10.65 -0.81 10.21
CA GLU A 317 11.13 -1.57 9.06
C GLU A 317 12.66 -1.69 9.03
N ASP A 318 13.39 -0.59 9.22
CA ASP A 318 14.85 -0.58 9.25
C ASP A 318 15.40 -1.46 10.38
N ALA A 319 14.79 -1.40 11.56
CA ALA A 319 15.21 -2.22 12.69
C ALA A 319 14.89 -3.70 12.49
N LEU A 320 13.72 -4.03 11.92
CA LEU A 320 13.38 -5.40 11.55
C LEU A 320 14.35 -5.94 10.49
N ASN A 321 14.63 -5.16 9.44
CA ASN A 321 15.56 -5.55 8.37
C ASN A 321 16.96 -5.81 8.93
N LYS A 322 17.44 -4.95 9.84
CA LYS A 322 18.75 -5.09 10.49
C LYS A 322 18.82 -6.33 11.40
N ARG A 323 17.74 -6.65 12.13
CA ARG A 323 17.65 -7.86 12.97
C ARG A 323 17.50 -9.14 12.14
N ALA A 324 16.87 -9.02 10.98
CA ALA A 324 16.66 -10.11 10.05
C ALA A 324 17.93 -10.48 9.26
N GLU A 325 18.92 -9.59 9.20
CA GLU A 325 20.19 -9.84 8.52
C GLU A 325 20.80 -11.17 9.00
N PRO A 326 21.05 -12.13 8.09
CA PRO A 326 21.62 -13.41 8.45
C PRO A 326 23.11 -13.30 8.75
N ASP A 327 23.61 -14.23 9.56
CA ASP A 327 25.05 -14.33 9.84
C ASP A 327 25.85 -14.52 8.54
N ASP A 328 27.08 -14.02 8.50
CA ASP A 328 27.99 -14.31 7.39
C ASP A 328 28.69 -15.65 7.66
N VAL A 329 28.14 -16.69 7.05
CA VAL A 329 28.67 -18.05 7.11
C VAL A 329 29.22 -18.48 5.75
N ASP A 330 30.22 -19.35 5.80
CA ASP A 330 30.70 -20.06 4.63
C ASP A 330 29.70 -21.17 4.26
N PHE A 331 29.59 -21.46 2.95
CA PHE A 331 28.84 -22.61 2.47
C PHE A 331 29.43 -23.93 2.99
N LEU A 332 28.63 -25.00 2.96
CA LEU A 332 29.09 -26.33 3.38
C LEU A 332 30.17 -26.88 2.43
N VAL A 333 30.13 -26.49 1.15
CA VAL A 333 31.06 -26.92 0.10
C VAL A 333 31.65 -25.74 -0.65
N LYS A 334 32.72 -25.99 -1.43
CA LYS A 334 33.29 -24.98 -2.32
C LYS A 334 32.61 -25.04 -3.67
N SER A 335 32.06 -23.92 -4.12
CA SER A 335 31.39 -23.79 -5.42
C SER A 335 31.44 -22.35 -5.90
N ASP A 336 31.84 -22.15 -7.16
CA ASP A 336 31.80 -20.83 -7.79
C ASP A 336 30.36 -20.40 -8.09
N VAL A 337 29.48 -21.34 -8.44
CA VAL A 337 28.05 -21.09 -8.66
C VAL A 337 27.37 -20.63 -7.37
N LEU A 338 27.59 -21.31 -6.24
CA LEU A 338 27.05 -20.88 -4.94
C LEU A 338 27.59 -19.50 -4.54
N ASN A 339 28.87 -19.21 -4.79
CA ASN A 339 29.44 -17.89 -4.52
C ASN A 339 28.75 -16.78 -5.32
N ARG A 340 28.42 -17.03 -6.60
CA ARG A 340 27.64 -16.10 -7.42
C ARG A 340 26.18 -15.99 -6.94
N LEU A 341 25.57 -17.07 -6.44
CA LEU A 341 24.23 -17.07 -5.85
C LEU A 341 24.15 -16.46 -4.44
N LYS A 342 25.28 -16.32 -3.73
CA LYS A 342 25.32 -15.88 -2.32
C LYS A 342 24.50 -14.61 -2.05
N PRO A 343 24.50 -13.56 -2.88
CA PRO A 343 23.65 -12.39 -2.66
C PRO A 343 22.15 -12.73 -2.60
N LYS A 344 21.64 -13.53 -3.55
CA LYS A 344 20.24 -13.96 -3.60
C LYS A 344 19.88 -14.94 -2.49
N MET A 345 20.78 -15.85 -2.13
CA MET A 345 20.60 -16.76 -0.99
C MET A 345 20.51 -15.99 0.34
N ARG A 346 21.34 -14.96 0.52
CA ARG A 346 21.26 -14.07 1.69
C ARG A 346 19.99 -13.25 1.71
N GLU A 347 19.54 -12.76 0.56
CA GLU A 347 18.25 -12.05 0.42
C GLU A 347 17.08 -12.96 0.83
N ALA A 348 17.04 -14.20 0.35
CA ALA A 348 16.04 -15.20 0.72
C ALA A 348 16.05 -15.48 2.22
N ALA A 349 17.23 -15.72 2.79
CA ALA A 349 17.40 -15.94 4.23
C ALA A 349 16.93 -14.74 5.07
N GLN A 350 17.27 -13.52 4.65
CA GLN A 350 16.84 -12.29 5.31
C GLN A 350 15.32 -12.13 5.27
N LYS A 351 14.67 -12.34 4.12
CA LYS A 351 13.21 -12.28 3.99
C LYS A 351 12.50 -13.30 4.89
N ILE A 352 13.01 -14.53 4.94
CA ILE A 352 12.49 -15.57 5.83
C ILE A 352 12.64 -15.17 7.30
N ARG A 353 13.84 -14.76 7.73
CA ARG A 353 14.09 -14.29 9.11
C ARG A 353 13.22 -13.07 9.47
N ARG A 354 13.06 -12.13 8.53
CA ARG A 354 12.20 -10.95 8.69
C ARG A 354 10.75 -11.36 8.88
N ALA A 355 10.22 -12.28 8.07
CA ALA A 355 8.85 -12.77 8.22
C ALA A 355 8.59 -13.36 9.61
N ILE A 356 9.54 -14.14 10.14
CA ILE A 356 9.46 -14.69 11.51
C ILE A 356 9.42 -13.57 12.56
N LEU A 357 10.32 -12.58 12.45
CA LEU A 357 10.39 -11.45 13.38
C LEU A 357 9.16 -10.53 13.31
N ASP A 358 8.56 -10.41 12.12
CA ASP A 358 7.36 -9.62 11.87
C ASP A 358 6.06 -10.34 12.29
N GLY A 359 6.15 -11.59 12.78
CA GLY A 359 5.01 -12.41 13.16
C GLY A 359 4.15 -12.84 11.97
N ARG A 360 4.72 -12.92 10.76
CA ARG A 360 4.06 -13.51 9.59
C ARG A 360 4.22 -15.03 9.63
N SER A 361 3.19 -15.74 9.18
CA SER A 361 3.32 -17.18 8.95
C SER A 361 4.17 -17.45 7.72
N ILE A 362 4.87 -18.59 7.70
CA ILE A 362 5.63 -19.07 6.55
C ILE A 362 4.90 -20.27 5.97
N LEU A 363 4.49 -20.15 4.72
CA LEU A 363 3.91 -21.22 3.95
C LEU A 363 4.95 -21.77 2.98
N LEU A 364 5.47 -22.94 3.30
CA LEU A 364 6.47 -23.62 2.50
C LEU A 364 5.80 -24.66 1.60
N ARG A 365 5.99 -24.52 0.30
CA ARG A 365 5.64 -25.50 -0.73
C ARG A 365 6.90 -26.15 -1.28
N HIS A 366 6.84 -27.44 -1.54
CA HIS A 366 7.93 -28.15 -2.20
C HIS A 366 7.42 -29.26 -3.10
N HIS A 367 8.16 -29.63 -4.15
CA HIS A 367 7.83 -30.81 -4.94
C HIS A 367 7.91 -32.10 -4.10
N ASN A 368 7.13 -33.12 -4.47
CA ASN A 368 6.88 -34.31 -3.65
C ASN A 368 7.73 -35.53 -4.07
N ASP A 369 9.04 -35.31 -4.15
CA ASP A 369 10.09 -36.30 -4.39
C ASP A 369 11.24 -36.11 -3.38
N ALA A 370 12.31 -36.89 -3.55
CA ALA A 370 13.47 -36.85 -2.67
C ALA A 370 14.11 -35.46 -2.57
N ASP A 371 14.31 -34.74 -3.67
CA ASP A 371 14.95 -33.42 -3.66
C ASP A 371 14.07 -32.35 -3.00
N GLY A 372 12.82 -32.22 -3.43
CA GLY A 372 11.86 -31.29 -2.84
C GLY A 372 11.59 -31.56 -1.36
N ILE A 373 11.47 -32.83 -0.95
CA ILE A 373 11.29 -33.19 0.47
C ILE A 373 12.54 -32.88 1.29
N CYS A 374 13.74 -33.17 0.79
CA CYS A 374 15.00 -32.76 1.43
C CYS A 374 15.06 -31.24 1.62
N SER A 375 14.69 -30.47 0.58
CA SER A 375 14.60 -29.01 0.62
C SER A 375 13.67 -28.52 1.72
N GLY A 376 12.43 -29.03 1.73
CA GLY A 376 11.40 -28.65 2.68
C GLY A 376 11.77 -28.98 4.13
N VAL A 377 12.37 -30.15 4.35
CA VAL A 377 12.81 -30.58 5.69
C VAL A 377 14.02 -29.76 6.17
N ALA A 378 15.01 -29.49 5.31
CA ALA A 378 16.16 -28.66 5.68
C ALA A 378 15.71 -27.27 6.16
N MET A 379 14.83 -26.64 5.37
CA MET A 379 14.28 -25.33 5.65
C MET A 379 13.38 -25.33 6.91
N GLU A 380 12.55 -26.37 7.09
CA GLU A 380 11.76 -26.55 8.31
C GLU A 380 12.64 -26.60 9.56
N LYS A 381 13.76 -27.35 9.54
CA LYS A 381 14.68 -27.45 10.67
C LYS A 381 15.37 -26.13 10.98
N ALA A 382 15.56 -25.24 10.00
CA ALA A 382 16.10 -23.90 10.23
C ALA A 382 15.06 -22.94 10.81
N ILE A 383 13.84 -22.95 10.28
CA ILE A 383 12.79 -21.96 10.56
C ILE A 383 12.10 -22.22 11.91
N VAL A 384 11.69 -23.46 12.19
CA VAL A 384 10.87 -23.77 13.36
C VAL A 384 11.53 -23.34 14.68
N PRO A 385 12.84 -23.59 14.92
CA PRO A 385 13.50 -23.11 16.14
C PRO A 385 13.44 -21.59 16.30
N LEU A 386 13.58 -20.83 15.20
CA LEU A 386 13.50 -19.37 15.24
C LEU A 386 12.07 -18.89 15.52
N VAL A 387 11.05 -19.55 14.95
CA VAL A 387 9.64 -19.29 15.23
C VAL A 387 9.33 -19.48 16.72
N GLU A 388 9.82 -20.57 17.32
CA GLU A 388 9.63 -20.87 18.75
C GLU A 388 10.39 -19.90 19.67
N GLN A 389 11.56 -19.39 19.23
CA GLN A 389 12.30 -18.37 19.97
C GLN A 389 11.58 -17.02 20.01
N VAL A 390 10.95 -16.63 18.89
CA VAL A 390 10.24 -15.35 18.77
C VAL A 390 8.87 -15.40 19.43
N ASN A 391 8.18 -16.54 19.35
CA ASN A 391 6.81 -16.68 19.83
C ASN A 391 6.74 -17.52 21.12
N PRO A 392 6.32 -16.94 22.26
CA PRO A 392 6.29 -17.63 23.54
C PRO A 392 5.15 -18.68 23.66
N SER A 393 4.33 -18.85 22.63
CA SER A 393 3.25 -19.85 22.62
C SER A 393 3.81 -21.24 22.32
N ASN A 394 3.41 -22.23 23.13
CA ASN A 394 3.81 -23.63 22.91
C ASN A 394 3.34 -24.19 21.55
N ASP A 395 2.32 -23.58 20.93
CA ASP A 395 1.77 -24.01 19.65
C ASP A 395 2.26 -23.16 18.47
N ALA A 396 3.22 -22.25 18.67
CA ALA A 396 3.67 -21.29 17.65
C ALA A 396 4.06 -21.95 16.32
N GLN A 397 4.75 -23.09 16.39
CA GLN A 397 5.16 -23.84 15.20
C GLN A 397 4.00 -24.29 14.31
N TYR A 398 2.79 -24.47 14.85
CA TYR A 398 1.61 -24.91 14.09
C TYR A 398 0.84 -23.75 13.46
N TYR A 399 0.96 -22.54 14.02
CA TYR A 399 0.29 -21.35 13.51
C TYR A 399 1.16 -20.54 12.54
N TYR A 400 2.47 -20.48 12.78
CA TYR A 400 3.39 -19.63 12.03
C TYR A 400 4.25 -20.38 11.01
N PHE A 401 4.12 -21.71 10.91
CA PHE A 401 4.84 -22.48 9.91
C PHE A 401 3.96 -23.60 9.37
N LYS A 402 3.89 -23.71 8.05
CA LYS A 402 3.18 -24.78 7.36
C LYS A 402 3.99 -25.25 6.18
N ARG A 403 4.38 -26.52 6.19
CA ARG A 403 4.97 -27.22 5.04
C ARG A 403 3.91 -28.06 4.33
N SER A 404 3.77 -27.87 3.02
CA SER A 404 2.81 -28.58 2.18
C SER A 404 3.49 -29.09 0.90
N PRO A 405 3.42 -30.39 0.58
CA PRO A 405 3.97 -30.89 -0.68
C PRO A 405 3.06 -30.52 -1.86
N SER A 406 3.67 -30.33 -3.03
CA SER A 406 3.03 -30.16 -4.33
C SER A 406 3.31 -31.38 -5.19
N LYS A 407 2.27 -31.90 -5.84
CA LYS A 407 2.38 -33.12 -6.64
C LYS A 407 2.99 -32.85 -8.00
N ALA A 408 2.66 -31.71 -8.60
CA ALA A 408 3.28 -31.24 -9.83
C ALA A 408 4.61 -30.55 -9.53
N PRO A 409 5.55 -30.54 -10.50
CA PRO A 409 6.82 -29.82 -10.41
C PRO A 409 6.66 -28.30 -10.65
N PHE A 410 5.48 -27.74 -10.38
CA PHE A 410 5.15 -26.32 -10.47
C PHE A 410 4.02 -25.99 -9.48
N TYR A 411 3.83 -24.72 -9.17
CA TYR A 411 2.83 -24.24 -8.22
C TYR A 411 1.45 -24.21 -8.87
N GLU A 412 0.68 -25.28 -8.67
CA GLU A 412 -0.63 -25.44 -9.32
C GLU A 412 -1.64 -24.38 -8.87
N LEU A 413 -2.59 -24.05 -9.76
CA LEU A 413 -3.72 -23.18 -9.43
C LEU A 413 -4.55 -23.71 -8.26
N GLU A 414 -4.72 -25.03 -8.15
CA GLU A 414 -5.41 -25.63 -7.00
C GLU A 414 -4.67 -25.35 -5.68
N ASP A 415 -3.33 -25.41 -5.71
CA ASP A 415 -2.50 -25.19 -4.54
C ASP A 415 -2.57 -23.73 -4.08
N VAL A 416 -2.38 -22.75 -4.98
CA VAL A 416 -2.43 -21.33 -4.60
C VAL A 416 -3.83 -20.89 -4.15
N VAL A 417 -4.89 -21.39 -4.79
CA VAL A 417 -6.27 -21.08 -4.39
C VAL A 417 -6.53 -21.56 -2.95
N LYS A 418 -6.09 -22.77 -2.65
CA LYS A 418 -6.21 -23.36 -1.30
C LYS A 418 -5.38 -22.58 -0.28
N ASP A 419 -4.16 -22.23 -0.64
CA ASP A 419 -3.21 -21.51 0.21
C ASP A 419 -3.72 -20.11 0.56
N LEU A 420 -4.17 -19.35 -0.43
CA LEU A 420 -4.78 -18.03 -0.24
C LEU A 420 -6.09 -18.11 0.54
N SER A 421 -6.92 -19.13 0.30
CA SER A 421 -8.15 -19.33 1.07
C SER A 421 -7.87 -19.48 2.57
N PHE A 422 -6.87 -20.30 2.94
CA PHE A 422 -6.47 -20.45 4.34
C PHE A 422 -5.87 -19.16 4.90
N ALA A 423 -4.96 -18.51 4.16
CA ALA A 423 -4.33 -17.27 4.61
C ALA A 423 -5.33 -16.13 4.86
N LEU A 424 -6.34 -15.99 3.99
CA LEU A 424 -7.39 -14.97 4.14
C LEU A 424 -8.32 -15.29 5.32
N GLU A 425 -8.64 -16.58 5.53
CA GLU A 425 -9.40 -17.03 6.68
C GLU A 425 -8.66 -16.75 8.00
N ASP A 426 -7.35 -17.01 8.05
CA ASP A 426 -6.51 -16.73 9.22
C ASP A 426 -6.37 -15.22 9.48
N LYS A 427 -6.25 -14.42 8.43
CA LYS A 427 -6.27 -12.95 8.52
C LYS A 427 -7.59 -12.44 9.11
N GLU A 428 -8.73 -12.94 8.64
CA GLU A 428 -10.05 -12.49 9.11
C GLU A 428 -10.35 -12.98 10.53
N ARG A 429 -10.04 -14.24 10.86
CA ARG A 429 -10.39 -14.85 12.16
C ARG A 429 -9.41 -14.52 13.27
N HIS A 430 -8.14 -14.46 12.95
CA HIS A 430 -7.06 -14.38 13.93
C HIS A 430 -6.26 -13.07 13.82
N GLY A 431 -6.59 -12.20 12.86
CA GLY A 431 -5.86 -10.95 12.64
C GLY A 431 -4.43 -11.17 12.15
N GLN A 432 -4.11 -12.35 11.63
CA GLN A 432 -2.77 -12.67 11.14
C GLN A 432 -2.43 -11.86 9.90
N LYS A 433 -1.15 -11.53 9.75
CA LYS A 433 -0.61 -11.01 8.49
C LYS A 433 -0.62 -12.12 7.44
N LEU A 434 -0.69 -11.75 6.16
CA LEU A 434 -0.58 -12.72 5.07
C LEU A 434 0.81 -13.38 5.10
N PRO A 435 0.90 -14.67 4.71
CA PRO A 435 2.12 -15.44 4.85
C PRO A 435 3.24 -14.92 3.94
N LEU A 436 4.47 -15.31 4.24
CA LEU A 436 5.53 -15.43 3.23
C LEU A 436 5.38 -16.82 2.57
N ILE A 437 5.23 -16.87 1.26
CA ILE A 437 5.26 -18.12 0.50
C ILE A 437 6.72 -18.44 0.14
N VAL A 438 7.15 -19.66 0.41
CA VAL A 438 8.47 -20.18 0.03
C VAL A 438 8.25 -21.40 -0.84
N LEU A 439 8.62 -21.32 -2.11
CA LEU A 439 8.54 -22.39 -3.10
C LEU A 439 9.92 -23.03 -3.21
N LEU A 440 10.00 -24.35 -3.03
CA LEU A 440 11.23 -25.13 -3.12
C LEU A 440 11.09 -26.21 -4.17
N ASP A 441 12.08 -26.36 -5.04
CA ASP A 441 12.04 -27.37 -6.13
C ASP A 441 10.80 -27.21 -7.06
N ASN A 442 10.29 -25.98 -7.11
CA ASN A 442 9.24 -25.50 -8.01
C ASN A 442 9.20 -23.97 -7.95
N GLY A 443 8.42 -23.32 -8.81
CA GLY A 443 8.20 -21.87 -8.78
C GLY A 443 9.02 -21.06 -9.78
N SER A 444 9.92 -21.69 -10.56
CA SER A 444 10.82 -20.97 -11.49
C SER A 444 10.35 -20.93 -12.94
N THR A 445 9.32 -21.68 -13.29
CA THR A 445 8.93 -21.95 -14.68
C THR A 445 7.79 -21.03 -15.13
N GLU A 446 7.51 -20.99 -16.44
CA GLU A 446 6.39 -20.17 -16.95
C GLU A 446 5.03 -20.71 -16.48
N GLU A 447 4.96 -22.01 -16.19
CA GLU A 447 3.80 -22.70 -15.65
C GLU A 447 3.39 -22.15 -14.27
N ASP A 448 4.34 -21.58 -13.51
CA ASP A 448 4.11 -20.99 -12.20
C ASP A 448 3.48 -19.58 -12.26
N ILE A 449 3.62 -18.88 -13.39
CA ILE A 449 3.31 -17.45 -13.52
C ILE A 449 1.88 -17.13 -13.08
N VAL A 450 0.90 -17.92 -13.50
CA VAL A 450 -0.51 -17.62 -13.19
C VAL A 450 -0.78 -17.75 -11.69
N ALA A 451 -0.20 -18.77 -11.05
CA ALA A 451 -0.35 -18.96 -9.61
C ALA A 451 0.36 -17.86 -8.81
N LEU A 452 1.59 -17.52 -9.21
CA LEU A 452 2.36 -16.44 -8.61
C LEU A 452 1.68 -15.07 -8.76
N MET A 453 1.15 -14.77 -9.94
CA MET A 453 0.36 -13.56 -10.19
C MET A 453 -0.84 -13.49 -9.25
N GLN A 454 -1.54 -14.61 -9.02
CA GLN A 454 -2.66 -14.65 -8.09
C GLN A 454 -2.22 -14.34 -6.65
N ALA A 455 -1.09 -14.89 -6.19
CA ALA A 455 -0.53 -14.55 -4.87
C ALA A 455 -0.16 -13.06 -4.77
N LYS A 456 0.45 -12.50 -5.83
CA LYS A 456 0.85 -11.08 -5.91
C LYS A 456 -0.31 -10.11 -5.88
N ILE A 457 -1.47 -10.45 -6.46
CA ILE A 457 -2.69 -9.63 -6.38
C ILE A 457 -3.13 -9.38 -4.92
N TYR A 458 -2.80 -10.30 -4.01
CA TYR A 458 -3.08 -10.16 -2.57
C TYR A 458 -1.89 -9.58 -1.77
N ASP A 459 -0.88 -9.01 -2.44
CA ASP A 459 0.35 -8.49 -1.83
C ASP A 459 1.12 -9.56 -1.02
N VAL A 460 1.04 -10.83 -1.45
CA VAL A 460 1.79 -11.92 -0.84
C VAL A 460 3.23 -11.90 -1.34
N GLU A 461 4.17 -11.95 -0.40
CA GLU A 461 5.59 -12.06 -0.68
C GLU A 461 5.95 -13.52 -0.99
N VAL A 462 6.76 -13.75 -2.01
CA VAL A 462 7.14 -15.07 -2.54
C VAL A 462 8.67 -15.17 -2.70
N VAL A 463 9.24 -16.22 -2.14
CA VAL A 463 10.64 -16.62 -2.31
C VAL A 463 10.67 -17.96 -3.05
N VAL A 464 11.49 -18.07 -4.08
CA VAL A 464 11.69 -19.29 -4.89
C VAL A 464 13.12 -19.77 -4.73
N ILE A 465 13.32 -21.05 -4.43
CA ILE A 465 14.62 -21.72 -4.41
C ILE A 465 14.49 -23.03 -5.19
N ASP A 466 15.07 -23.07 -6.37
CA ASP A 466 14.77 -24.10 -7.36
C ASP A 466 15.94 -24.24 -8.35
N HIS A 467 15.95 -25.35 -9.07
CA HIS A 467 17.00 -25.72 -10.02
C HIS A 467 16.46 -26.14 -11.39
N HIS A 468 15.15 -26.09 -11.62
CA HIS A 468 14.56 -26.27 -12.94
C HIS A 468 14.95 -25.14 -13.90
N SER A 469 15.01 -25.44 -15.20
CA SER A 469 15.27 -24.43 -16.22
C SER A 469 14.14 -23.40 -16.25
N PRO A 470 14.41 -22.12 -15.98
CA PRO A 470 13.38 -21.09 -15.93
C PRO A 470 12.98 -20.52 -17.30
N GLY A 471 13.46 -21.13 -18.40
CA GLY A 471 13.31 -20.62 -19.76
C GLY A 471 14.38 -19.61 -20.15
N ASP A 472 14.09 -18.80 -21.17
CA ASP A 472 15.05 -17.86 -21.74
C ASP A 472 15.36 -16.68 -20.79
N LEU A 473 16.66 -16.39 -20.63
CA LEU A 473 17.10 -15.20 -19.89
C LEU A 473 16.69 -13.92 -20.63
N ILE A 474 15.86 -13.11 -19.99
CA ILE A 474 15.45 -11.76 -20.43
C ILE A 474 16.59 -10.76 -20.24
N THR A 475 17.28 -10.84 -19.11
CA THR A 475 18.47 -10.04 -18.85
C THR A 475 19.65 -10.91 -18.46
N LYS A 476 20.85 -10.41 -18.74
CA LYS A 476 22.11 -11.10 -18.50
C LYS A 476 23.16 -10.09 -18.06
N GLU A 477 23.59 -10.19 -16.82
CA GLU A 477 24.71 -9.46 -16.25
C GLU A 477 25.94 -10.38 -16.24
N GLU A 478 27.00 -9.93 -16.93
CA GLU A 478 28.25 -10.68 -17.03
C GLU A 478 29.40 -9.93 -16.35
N LYS A 479 30.23 -10.68 -15.64
CA LYS A 479 31.49 -10.19 -15.07
C LYS A 479 32.57 -11.23 -15.30
N ASP A 480 33.70 -10.79 -15.86
CA ASP A 480 34.85 -11.64 -16.18
C ASP A 480 34.52 -12.86 -17.06
N GLY A 481 33.50 -12.75 -17.91
CA GLY A 481 33.04 -13.82 -18.82
C GLY A 481 32.06 -14.80 -18.20
N GLU A 482 31.67 -14.60 -16.94
CA GLU A 482 30.70 -15.41 -16.22
C GLU A 482 29.40 -14.64 -15.98
N ILE A 483 28.27 -15.35 -16.00
CA ILE A 483 26.97 -14.77 -15.63
C ILE A 483 26.94 -14.60 -14.12
N VAL A 484 26.80 -13.37 -13.65
CA VAL A 484 26.69 -13.05 -12.21
C VAL A 484 25.28 -12.71 -11.79
N GLY A 485 24.38 -12.51 -12.75
CA GLY A 485 22.96 -12.30 -12.54
C GLY A 485 22.20 -12.34 -13.86
N GLY A 486 20.96 -12.78 -13.81
CA GLY A 486 20.05 -12.81 -14.94
C GLY A 486 18.62 -12.72 -14.45
N THR A 487 17.70 -12.45 -15.36
CA THR A 487 16.27 -12.48 -15.04
C THR A 487 15.48 -13.23 -16.11
N VAL A 488 14.34 -13.76 -15.71
CA VAL A 488 13.42 -14.60 -16.51
C VAL A 488 12.00 -14.08 -16.39
N ALA A 489 11.06 -14.65 -17.15
CA ALA A 489 9.67 -14.20 -17.16
C ALA A 489 9.00 -14.26 -15.77
N VAL A 490 9.34 -15.28 -14.98
CA VAL A 490 8.76 -15.48 -13.64
C VAL A 490 9.22 -14.43 -12.63
N ASP A 491 10.34 -13.74 -12.86
CA ASP A 491 10.92 -12.78 -11.92
C ASP A 491 10.04 -11.55 -11.66
N GLU A 492 9.10 -11.25 -12.55
CA GLU A 492 8.10 -10.18 -12.34
C GLU A 492 7.14 -10.50 -11.18
N TYR A 493 6.97 -11.80 -10.84
CA TYR A 493 5.96 -12.28 -9.89
C TYR A 493 6.55 -12.89 -8.61
N VAL A 494 7.87 -12.78 -8.40
CA VAL A 494 8.57 -13.31 -7.21
C VAL A 494 9.44 -12.21 -6.61
N ASP A 495 9.64 -12.19 -5.29
CA ASP A 495 10.47 -11.16 -4.65
C ASP A 495 11.93 -11.58 -4.57
N THR A 496 12.19 -12.89 -4.51
CA THR A 496 13.54 -13.44 -4.53
C THR A 496 13.52 -14.78 -5.22
N HIS A 497 14.42 -14.93 -6.19
CA HIS A 497 14.57 -16.14 -6.98
C HIS A 497 16.02 -16.60 -6.89
N VAL A 498 16.22 -17.77 -6.29
CA VAL A 498 17.51 -18.44 -6.17
C VAL A 498 17.48 -19.63 -7.12
N ASN A 499 18.16 -19.49 -8.25
CA ASN A 499 18.23 -20.53 -9.27
C ASN A 499 19.60 -20.50 -9.98
N PRO A 500 20.33 -21.64 -10.09
CA PRO A 500 21.65 -21.71 -10.71
C PRO A 500 21.71 -21.14 -12.13
N TYR A 501 20.65 -21.31 -12.94
CA TYR A 501 20.60 -20.81 -14.32
C TYR A 501 20.76 -19.29 -14.40
N LEU A 502 20.33 -18.54 -13.37
CA LEU A 502 20.46 -17.08 -13.31
C LEU A 502 21.91 -16.60 -13.12
N VAL A 503 22.83 -17.50 -12.80
CA VAL A 503 24.27 -17.21 -12.64
C VAL A 503 25.15 -18.15 -13.47
N GLY A 504 24.58 -18.71 -14.55
CA GLY A 504 25.29 -19.56 -15.50
C GLY A 504 25.72 -20.92 -14.93
N GLY A 505 25.02 -21.41 -13.90
CA GLY A 505 25.02 -22.81 -13.51
C GLY A 505 23.97 -23.61 -14.30
N ASP A 506 23.67 -24.81 -13.82
CA ASP A 506 22.73 -25.76 -14.41
C ASP A 506 21.91 -26.48 -13.32
N SER A 507 21.10 -27.45 -13.72
CA SER A 507 20.24 -28.22 -12.81
C SER A 507 21.00 -29.23 -11.92
N GLN A 508 22.31 -29.44 -12.10
CA GLN A 508 23.07 -30.40 -11.29
C GLN A 508 23.20 -29.96 -9.83
N LEU A 509 23.06 -28.67 -9.55
CA LEU A 509 22.97 -28.14 -8.21
C LEU A 509 21.50 -28.13 -7.77
N THR A 510 21.06 -29.24 -7.19
CA THR A 510 19.63 -29.50 -6.89
C THR A 510 19.03 -28.54 -5.87
N ALA A 511 17.70 -28.43 -5.84
CA ALA A 511 17.03 -27.55 -4.90
C ALA A 511 17.29 -27.96 -3.45
N GLY A 512 17.45 -29.25 -3.15
CA GLY A 512 17.81 -29.74 -1.82
C GLY A 512 19.19 -29.28 -1.36
N ALA A 513 20.16 -29.18 -2.28
CA ALA A 513 21.46 -28.58 -1.99
C ALA A 513 21.31 -27.08 -1.71
N LEU A 514 20.65 -26.33 -2.61
CA LEU A 514 20.43 -24.89 -2.48
C LEU A 514 19.69 -24.53 -1.20
N ALA A 515 18.59 -25.21 -0.90
CA ALA A 515 17.77 -25.00 0.29
C ALA A 515 18.51 -25.35 1.58
N THR A 516 19.41 -26.35 1.57
CA THR A 516 20.27 -26.65 2.72
C THR A 516 21.25 -25.52 3.00
N GLU A 517 21.88 -24.96 1.96
CA GLU A 517 22.79 -23.81 2.12
C GLU A 517 22.04 -22.57 2.63
N VAL A 518 20.85 -22.28 2.09
CA VAL A 518 20.00 -21.19 2.59
C VAL A 518 19.54 -21.44 4.02
N ALA A 519 19.15 -22.67 4.36
CA ALA A 519 18.81 -23.07 5.72
C ALA A 519 19.99 -22.89 6.69
N HIS A 520 21.22 -23.19 6.25
CA HIS A 520 22.44 -22.94 7.02
C HIS A 520 22.67 -21.44 7.27
N ILE A 521 22.42 -20.59 6.26
CA ILE A 521 22.50 -19.12 6.38
C ILE A 521 21.41 -18.58 7.34
N ILE A 522 20.19 -19.15 7.29
CA ILE A 522 19.08 -18.76 8.17
C ILE A 522 19.38 -19.08 9.63
N ASN A 523 19.89 -20.29 9.89
CA ASN A 523 20.17 -20.78 11.22
C ASN A 523 21.45 -21.65 11.22
N PRO A 524 22.62 -21.07 11.53
CA PRO A 524 23.88 -21.82 11.49
C PRO A 524 23.96 -22.99 12.49
N GLU A 525 23.17 -22.98 13.58
CA GLU A 525 23.21 -23.99 14.64
C GLU A 525 22.75 -25.38 14.17
N ILE A 526 21.98 -25.45 13.08
CA ILE A 526 21.44 -26.71 12.56
C ILE A 526 22.37 -27.40 11.55
N LYS A 527 23.57 -26.85 11.28
CA LYS A 527 24.52 -27.38 10.30
C LYS A 527 24.73 -28.90 10.41
N ASP A 528 25.08 -29.39 11.60
CA ASP A 528 25.37 -30.81 11.80
C ASP A 528 24.13 -31.69 11.67
N LEU A 529 22.93 -31.12 11.88
CA LEU A 529 21.67 -31.83 11.70
C LEU A 529 21.40 -32.11 10.22
N ILE A 530 21.60 -31.12 9.35
CA ILE A 530 21.15 -31.16 7.94
C ILE A 530 22.25 -31.42 6.90
N LYS A 531 23.54 -31.39 7.26
CA LYS A 531 24.66 -31.43 6.28
C LYS A 531 24.72 -32.65 5.35
N HIS A 532 24.00 -33.74 5.63
CA HIS A 532 23.90 -34.92 4.76
C HIS A 532 22.73 -34.87 3.79
N LEU A 533 21.75 -33.96 3.97
CA LEU A 533 20.56 -33.86 3.13
C LEU A 533 20.87 -33.53 1.66
N PRO A 534 21.81 -32.63 1.32
CA PRO A 534 22.17 -32.36 -0.08
C PRO A 534 22.60 -33.60 -0.85
N ALA A 535 23.28 -34.53 -0.18
CA ALA A 535 23.71 -35.77 -0.81
C ALA A 535 22.55 -36.74 -1.09
N ILE A 536 21.50 -36.74 -0.26
CA ILE A 536 20.27 -37.52 -0.51
C ILE A 536 19.53 -36.92 -1.71
N ALA A 537 19.36 -35.59 -1.68
CA ALA A 537 18.75 -34.79 -2.72
C ALA A 537 19.40 -35.03 -4.09
N ALA A 538 20.72 -34.83 -4.18
CA ALA A 538 21.48 -35.06 -5.40
C ALA A 538 21.39 -36.50 -5.93
N LEU A 539 21.38 -37.50 -5.04
CA LEU A 539 21.20 -38.90 -5.47
C LEU A 539 19.77 -39.21 -5.92
N GLY A 540 18.77 -38.53 -5.36
CA GLY A 540 17.37 -38.64 -5.77
C GLY A 540 17.14 -38.10 -7.19
N ASP A 541 17.80 -36.99 -7.52
CA ASP A 541 17.74 -36.33 -8.82
C ASP A 541 18.78 -36.83 -9.83
N HIS A 542 19.59 -37.81 -9.44
CA HIS A 542 20.68 -38.33 -10.27
C HIS A 542 21.68 -37.25 -10.70
N ALA A 543 21.90 -36.24 -9.87
CA ALA A 543 22.86 -35.18 -10.13
C ALA A 543 24.31 -35.64 -9.92
N GLU A 544 25.20 -35.19 -10.81
CA GLU A 544 26.62 -35.47 -10.81
C GLU A 544 27.45 -34.21 -11.14
N CYS A 545 27.96 -33.56 -10.10
CA CYS A 545 28.89 -32.42 -10.24
C CYS A 545 29.91 -32.36 -9.08
N GLY A 546 30.84 -31.40 -9.16
CA GLY A 546 31.93 -31.22 -8.18
C GLY A 546 31.44 -30.99 -6.75
N GLU A 547 30.32 -30.30 -6.59
CA GLU A 547 29.65 -30.01 -5.34
C GLU A 547 29.03 -31.27 -4.72
N VAL A 548 28.40 -32.12 -5.54
CA VAL A 548 27.78 -33.38 -5.10
C VAL A 548 28.81 -34.30 -4.44
N TYR A 549 30.01 -34.41 -5.00
CA TYR A 549 31.07 -35.23 -4.39
C TYR A 549 31.48 -34.69 -3.00
N GLN A 550 31.56 -33.37 -2.83
CA GLN A 550 31.85 -32.76 -1.54
C GLN A 550 30.71 -32.98 -0.52
N TYR A 551 29.45 -32.90 -0.94
CA TYR A 551 28.30 -33.24 -0.08
C TYR A 551 28.29 -34.71 0.34
N LEU A 552 28.68 -35.63 -0.56
CA LEU A 552 28.84 -37.05 -0.22
C LEU A 552 29.94 -37.27 0.83
N GLU A 553 31.04 -36.52 0.77
CA GLU A 553 32.09 -36.55 1.80
C GLU A 553 31.54 -36.08 3.16
N LEU A 554 30.78 -34.99 3.20
CA LEU A 554 30.13 -34.49 4.42
C LEU A 554 29.13 -35.50 5.02
N ALA A 555 28.40 -36.22 4.18
CA ALA A 555 27.51 -37.28 4.62
C ALA A 555 28.29 -38.49 5.16
N ALA A 556 29.43 -38.83 4.54
CA ALA A 556 30.32 -39.90 5.01
C ALA A 556 30.91 -39.62 6.38
N GLU A 557 31.21 -38.35 6.72
CA GLU A 557 31.62 -37.96 8.08
C GLU A 557 30.56 -38.29 9.14
N LYS A 558 29.27 -38.28 8.77
CA LYS A 558 28.15 -38.68 9.64
C LYS A 558 27.91 -40.20 9.65
N GLY A 559 28.69 -40.97 8.90
CA GLY A 559 28.57 -42.42 8.80
C GLY A 559 27.61 -42.92 7.72
N PHE A 560 27.16 -42.05 6.81
CA PHE A 560 26.33 -42.46 5.67
C PHE A 560 27.20 -42.87 4.48
N THR A 561 26.98 -44.07 3.93
CA THR A 561 27.61 -44.45 2.66
C THR A 561 26.75 -43.99 1.48
N LYS A 562 27.35 -43.86 0.28
CA LYS A 562 26.62 -43.51 -0.95
C LYS A 562 25.44 -44.46 -1.19
N GLU A 563 25.65 -45.76 -0.97
CA GLU A 563 24.60 -46.77 -1.13
C GLU A 563 23.47 -46.57 -0.13
N HIS A 564 23.78 -46.23 1.13
CA HIS A 564 22.76 -45.97 2.13
C HIS A 564 21.95 -44.72 1.80
N LEU A 565 22.60 -43.64 1.36
CA LEU A 565 21.93 -42.40 0.94
C LEU A 565 21.00 -42.64 -0.27
N ALA A 566 21.43 -43.43 -1.24
CA ALA A 566 20.57 -43.82 -2.38
C ALA A 566 19.33 -44.59 -1.91
N LYS A 567 19.47 -45.53 -0.95
CA LYS A 567 18.32 -46.22 -0.35
C LYS A 567 17.37 -45.25 0.35
N ILE A 568 17.93 -44.25 1.05
CA ILE A 568 17.12 -43.23 1.72
C ILE A 568 16.29 -42.45 0.69
N ALA A 569 16.89 -41.97 -0.40
CA ALA A 569 16.18 -41.27 -1.47
C ALA A 569 15.02 -42.11 -2.04
N GLU A 570 15.27 -43.39 -2.35
CA GLU A 570 14.23 -44.31 -2.83
C GLU A 570 13.11 -44.54 -1.80
N CYS A 571 13.45 -44.61 -0.51
CA CYS A 571 12.46 -44.74 0.56
C CYS A 571 11.63 -43.47 0.75
N VAL A 572 12.23 -42.29 0.57
CA VAL A 572 11.51 -41.01 0.59
C VAL A 572 10.47 -40.98 -0.52
N ASP A 573 10.85 -41.27 -1.76
CA ASP A 573 9.91 -41.30 -2.89
C ASP A 573 8.81 -42.35 -2.72
N PHE A 574 9.18 -43.51 -2.17
CA PHE A 574 8.24 -44.58 -1.89
C PHE A 574 7.18 -44.15 -0.88
N GLU A 575 7.59 -43.52 0.23
CA GLU A 575 6.67 -43.06 1.27
C GLU A 575 5.84 -41.85 0.79
N ALA A 576 6.47 -40.94 0.03
CA ALA A 576 5.84 -39.76 -0.56
C ALA A 576 4.66 -40.12 -1.46
N TYR A 577 4.79 -41.22 -2.22
CA TYR A 577 3.69 -41.75 -3.04
C TYR A 577 2.42 -42.04 -2.23
N PHE A 578 2.55 -42.53 -0.99
CA PHE A 578 1.40 -42.86 -0.14
C PHE A 578 0.88 -41.67 0.68
N LEU A 579 1.74 -40.72 1.04
CA LEU A 579 1.36 -39.52 1.78
C LEU A 579 0.48 -38.57 0.95
N ARG A 580 0.62 -38.59 -0.38
CA ARG A 580 -0.13 -37.75 -1.32
C ARG A 580 0.03 -36.25 -1.02
N PHE A 581 -0.92 -35.67 -0.29
CA PHE A 581 -0.96 -34.24 0.03
C PHE A 581 -0.51 -33.94 1.48
N MET A 582 -0.15 -34.97 2.25
CA MET A 582 0.34 -34.82 3.62
C MET A 582 1.85 -34.63 3.62
N ASN A 583 2.36 -33.75 4.48
CA ASN A 583 3.80 -33.42 4.54
C ASN A 583 4.69 -34.48 5.21
N GLY A 584 4.09 -35.53 5.81
CA GLY A 584 4.82 -36.64 6.40
C GLY A 584 5.68 -36.28 7.62
N ARG A 585 5.42 -35.17 8.32
CA ARG A 585 6.20 -34.72 9.48
C ARG A 585 6.42 -35.85 10.48
N GLY A 586 7.65 -36.02 10.94
CA GLY A 586 8.06 -37.10 11.86
C GLY A 586 8.38 -38.42 11.14
N ILE A 587 7.60 -38.83 10.14
CA ILE A 587 7.92 -40.00 9.30
C ILE A 587 9.10 -39.68 8.39
N MET A 588 8.98 -38.60 7.60
CA MET A 588 10.05 -38.13 6.71
C MET A 588 11.31 -37.76 7.50
N ASP A 589 11.15 -37.13 8.67
CA ASP A 589 12.25 -36.80 9.57
C ASP A 589 13.03 -38.05 10.02
N THR A 590 12.32 -39.16 10.25
CA THR A 590 12.92 -40.46 10.61
C THR A 590 13.66 -41.06 9.41
N ILE A 591 13.06 -41.04 8.22
CA ILE A 591 13.66 -41.55 6.98
C ILE A 591 14.92 -40.76 6.64
N LEU A 592 14.89 -39.43 6.77
CA LEU A 592 16.02 -38.54 6.49
C LEU A 592 17.05 -38.45 7.62
N ALA A 593 16.88 -39.17 8.72
CA ALA A 593 17.78 -39.17 9.89
C ALA A 593 18.03 -37.77 10.49
N VAL A 594 16.99 -36.92 10.51
CA VAL A 594 16.99 -35.60 11.16
C VAL A 594 16.13 -35.56 12.43
N ASP A 595 15.46 -36.67 12.74
CA ASP A 595 14.83 -36.95 14.03
C ASP A 595 14.69 -38.48 14.19
N ASN A 596 14.33 -38.97 15.38
CA ASN A 596 14.06 -40.38 15.66
C ASN A 596 15.17 -41.33 15.15
N ILE A 597 16.43 -40.95 15.34
CA ILE A 597 17.61 -41.64 14.77
C ILE A 597 17.66 -43.12 15.19
N ASP A 598 17.15 -43.46 16.38
CA ASP A 598 17.06 -44.84 16.88
C ASP A 598 16.12 -45.75 16.05
N LYS A 599 15.22 -45.15 15.26
CA LYS A 599 14.25 -45.85 14.39
C LYS A 599 14.65 -45.84 12.92
N HIS A 600 15.55 -44.94 12.51
CA HIS A 600 15.96 -44.72 11.12
C HIS A 600 16.31 -46.03 10.39
N GLU A 601 17.29 -46.79 10.89
CA GLU A 601 17.75 -48.03 10.23
C GLU A 601 16.63 -49.06 10.04
N LYS A 602 15.79 -49.24 11.07
CA LYS A 602 14.65 -50.16 11.00
C LYS A 602 13.60 -49.72 9.97
N MET A 603 13.43 -48.41 9.83
CA MET A 603 12.50 -47.82 8.86
C MET A 603 13.01 -48.02 7.44
N ILE A 604 14.29 -47.70 7.18
CA ILE A 604 14.92 -47.89 5.86
C ILE A 604 14.89 -49.36 5.46
N ASP A 605 15.29 -50.29 6.33
CA ASP A 605 15.28 -51.72 6.02
C ASP A 605 13.87 -52.24 5.64
N ALA A 606 12.84 -51.78 6.35
CA ALA A 606 11.46 -52.19 6.10
C ALA A 606 10.91 -51.61 4.79
N LEU A 607 11.08 -50.30 4.58
CA LEU A 607 10.60 -49.61 3.39
C LEU A 607 11.33 -50.08 2.14
N TYR A 608 12.66 -50.14 2.18
CA TYR A 608 13.48 -50.53 1.04
C TYR A 608 13.17 -51.95 0.56
N LYS A 609 12.93 -52.88 1.49
CA LYS A 609 12.53 -54.24 1.15
C LYS A 609 11.18 -54.31 0.42
N GLU A 610 10.19 -53.54 0.87
CA GLU A 610 8.88 -53.49 0.21
C GLU A 610 8.94 -52.72 -1.11
N TYR A 611 9.73 -51.64 -1.19
CA TYR A 611 10.05 -50.90 -2.41
C TYR A 611 10.58 -51.85 -3.48
N LEU A 612 11.65 -52.59 -3.21
CA LEU A 612 12.25 -53.53 -4.17
C LEU A 612 11.25 -54.59 -4.66
N LYS A 613 10.42 -55.13 -3.75
CA LYS A 613 9.40 -56.11 -4.10
C LYS A 613 8.35 -55.55 -5.06
N ARG A 614 7.95 -54.29 -4.88
CA ARG A 614 6.97 -53.63 -5.75
C ARG A 614 7.55 -53.25 -7.09
N VAL A 615 8.78 -52.73 -7.12
CA VAL A 615 9.53 -52.46 -8.36
C VAL A 615 9.69 -53.75 -9.17
N ASP A 616 10.14 -54.84 -8.53
CA ASP A 616 10.26 -56.16 -9.18
C ASP A 616 8.92 -56.67 -9.74
N THR A 617 7.84 -56.53 -8.98
CA THR A 617 6.49 -56.93 -9.44
C THR A 617 6.06 -56.13 -10.67
N GLN A 618 6.29 -54.81 -10.65
CA GLN A 618 5.94 -53.93 -11.75
C GLN A 618 6.79 -54.23 -13.00
N LEU A 619 8.10 -54.38 -12.85
CA LEU A 619 9.01 -54.65 -13.96
C LEU A 619 8.77 -56.03 -14.60
N LYS A 620 8.37 -57.04 -13.82
CA LYS A 620 7.94 -58.35 -14.35
C LYS A 620 6.73 -58.24 -15.28
N ALA A 621 5.86 -57.26 -15.06
CA ALA A 621 4.74 -56.97 -15.95
C ALA A 621 5.17 -56.13 -17.16
N ALA A 622 5.98 -55.09 -16.93
CA ALA A 622 6.35 -54.11 -17.95
C ALA A 622 7.37 -54.64 -18.97
N ILE A 623 8.48 -55.23 -18.52
CA ILE A 623 9.64 -55.60 -19.37
C ILE A 623 9.27 -56.49 -20.57
N PRO A 624 8.45 -57.55 -20.40
CA PRO A 624 8.09 -58.42 -21.53
C PRO A 624 7.26 -57.76 -22.62
N ASN A 625 6.63 -56.61 -22.32
CA ASN A 625 5.71 -55.91 -23.21
C ASN A 625 6.32 -54.63 -23.84
N ILE A 626 7.64 -54.45 -23.72
CA ILE A 626 8.34 -53.34 -24.37
C ILE A 626 8.49 -53.63 -25.85
N GLU A 627 8.05 -52.70 -26.70
CA GLU A 627 8.34 -52.70 -28.13
C GLU A 627 9.71 -52.07 -28.38
N LYS A 628 10.70 -52.90 -28.73
CA LYS A 628 12.08 -52.46 -28.95
C LYS A 628 12.38 -52.34 -30.44
N THR A 629 12.81 -51.16 -30.86
CA THR A 629 13.18 -50.85 -32.24
C THR A 629 14.57 -50.24 -32.28
N HIS A 630 15.41 -50.67 -33.23
CA HIS A 630 16.69 -50.03 -33.51
C HIS A 630 16.58 -49.32 -34.86
N PHE A 631 16.64 -47.99 -34.86
CA PHE A 631 16.50 -47.19 -36.07
C PHE A 631 17.78 -47.16 -36.90
N GLU A 632 17.65 -46.83 -38.19
CA GLU A 632 18.79 -46.75 -39.11
C GLU A 632 19.78 -45.64 -38.74
N ASN A 633 19.34 -44.60 -38.02
CA ASN A 633 20.19 -43.54 -37.47
C ASN A 633 20.95 -43.98 -36.20
N GLY A 634 20.79 -45.22 -35.73
CA GLY A 634 21.53 -45.79 -34.61
C GLY A 634 20.88 -45.62 -33.24
N ILE A 635 19.70 -44.99 -33.15
CA ILE A 635 18.96 -44.82 -31.89
C ILE A 635 18.23 -46.12 -31.52
N TYR A 636 18.35 -46.54 -30.26
CA TYR A 636 17.56 -47.61 -29.66
C TYR A 636 16.30 -47.02 -29.06
N PHE A 637 15.17 -47.23 -29.72
CA PHE A 637 13.87 -46.72 -29.29
C PHE A 637 13.03 -47.83 -28.63
N ASN A 638 12.51 -47.55 -27.45
CA ASN A 638 11.72 -48.46 -26.65
C ASN A 638 10.36 -47.83 -26.37
N MET A 639 9.27 -48.53 -26.63
CA MET A 639 7.93 -48.04 -26.38
C MET A 639 7.17 -49.01 -25.47
N ILE A 640 6.41 -48.47 -24.51
CA ILE A 640 5.56 -49.28 -23.63
C ILE A 640 4.27 -48.55 -23.30
N ASP A 641 3.15 -49.25 -23.44
CA ASP A 641 1.84 -48.79 -22.95
C ASP A 641 1.75 -49.08 -21.45
N VAL A 642 2.03 -48.06 -20.62
CA VAL A 642 2.03 -48.16 -19.15
C VAL A 642 0.62 -48.22 -18.58
N GLU A 643 -0.40 -47.95 -19.39
CA GLU A 643 -1.81 -48.10 -19.01
C GLU A 643 -2.28 -49.56 -19.16
N LYS A 644 -1.77 -50.28 -20.15
CA LYS A 644 -2.14 -51.70 -20.39
C LYS A 644 -1.20 -52.69 -19.70
N TYR A 645 0.10 -52.38 -19.63
CA TYR A 645 1.14 -53.33 -19.22
C TYR A 645 1.82 -52.99 -17.90
N ALA A 646 1.17 -52.18 -17.07
CA ALA A 646 1.64 -51.84 -15.72
C ALA A 646 0.46 -51.84 -14.71
N HIS A 647 0.75 -52.07 -13.43
CA HIS A 647 -0.29 -51.98 -12.40
C HIS A 647 -0.62 -50.51 -12.11
N LYS A 648 -1.90 -50.14 -12.28
CA LYS A 648 -2.42 -48.79 -12.04
C LYS A 648 -2.65 -48.54 -10.56
N PHE A 649 -2.51 -47.27 -10.16
CA PHE A 649 -2.75 -46.79 -8.80
C PHE A 649 -1.90 -47.49 -7.73
N THR A 650 -0.81 -48.13 -8.14
CA THR A 650 0.18 -48.74 -7.27
C THR A 650 1.54 -48.09 -7.50
N PHE A 651 2.41 -48.15 -6.49
CA PHE A 651 3.80 -47.83 -6.68
C PHE A 651 4.51 -48.91 -7.51
N PRO A 652 5.37 -48.55 -8.49
CA PRO A 652 5.67 -47.18 -8.93
C PRO A 652 4.62 -46.61 -9.89
N ALA A 653 4.46 -45.27 -9.85
CA ALA A 653 3.61 -44.53 -10.78
C ALA A 653 4.07 -44.71 -12.25
N PRO A 654 3.25 -44.34 -13.25
CA PRO A 654 3.61 -44.46 -14.67
C PRO A 654 4.97 -43.85 -15.04
N GLY A 655 5.26 -42.63 -14.54
CA GLY A 655 6.54 -41.97 -14.78
C GLY A 655 7.74 -42.75 -14.23
N LYS A 656 7.69 -43.17 -12.96
CA LYS A 656 8.74 -44.02 -12.36
C LYS A 656 8.82 -45.40 -13.02
N THR A 657 7.69 -45.96 -13.46
CA THR A 657 7.68 -47.22 -14.21
C THR A 657 8.46 -47.08 -15.52
N CYS A 658 8.24 -45.99 -16.27
CA CYS A 658 9.01 -45.67 -17.47
C CYS A 658 10.51 -45.50 -17.16
N GLY A 659 10.85 -44.83 -16.05
CA GLY A 659 12.21 -44.72 -15.54
C GLY A 659 12.87 -46.08 -15.33
N PHE A 660 12.29 -46.95 -14.49
CA PHE A 660 12.87 -48.27 -14.23
C PHE A 660 12.96 -49.16 -15.49
N VAL A 661 12.01 -49.01 -16.42
CA VAL A 661 12.08 -49.68 -17.72
C VAL A 661 13.28 -49.16 -18.53
N HIS A 662 13.48 -47.85 -18.55
CA HIS A 662 14.65 -47.23 -19.19
C HIS A 662 15.95 -47.74 -18.56
N ASP A 663 16.07 -47.71 -17.23
CA ASP A 663 17.26 -48.18 -16.51
C ASP A 663 17.58 -49.64 -16.82
N SER A 664 16.56 -50.50 -16.88
CA SER A 664 16.74 -51.92 -17.26
C SER A 664 17.24 -52.09 -18.69
N VAL A 665 16.83 -51.23 -19.62
CA VAL A 665 17.31 -51.24 -21.01
C VAL A 665 18.74 -50.69 -21.09
N VAL A 666 19.03 -49.59 -20.40
CA VAL A 666 20.38 -49.00 -20.33
C VAL A 666 21.37 -50.00 -19.75
N GLN A 667 21.02 -50.69 -18.66
CA GLN A 667 21.85 -51.74 -18.07
C GLN A 667 22.14 -52.89 -19.04
N ALA A 668 21.21 -53.21 -19.94
CA ALA A 668 21.36 -54.28 -20.91
C ALA A 668 22.20 -53.90 -22.15
N LEU A 669 22.17 -52.62 -22.56
CA LEU A 669 22.78 -52.14 -23.80
C LEU A 669 24.09 -51.35 -23.59
N GLY A 670 24.25 -50.72 -22.43
CA GLY A 670 25.31 -49.77 -22.12
C GLY A 670 24.82 -48.32 -22.14
N GLU A 671 25.32 -47.52 -21.20
CA GLU A 671 24.98 -46.10 -21.02
C GLU A 671 25.54 -45.20 -22.13
N ASP A 672 26.59 -45.65 -22.83
CA ASP A 672 27.18 -44.98 -24.00
C ASP A 672 26.28 -45.02 -25.25
N LYS A 673 25.19 -45.80 -25.22
CA LYS A 673 24.29 -45.97 -26.36
C LYS A 673 23.20 -44.90 -26.35
N PRO A 674 22.80 -44.41 -27.55
CA PRO A 674 21.69 -43.47 -27.68
C PRO A 674 20.38 -44.24 -27.51
N ILE A 675 19.82 -44.22 -26.30
CA ILE A 675 18.63 -44.97 -25.92
C ILE A 675 17.52 -43.99 -25.58
N ILE A 676 16.34 -44.20 -26.15
CA ILE A 676 15.11 -43.46 -25.80
C ILE A 676 14.06 -44.48 -25.38
N THR A 677 13.36 -44.18 -24.29
CA THR A 677 12.20 -44.93 -23.81
C THR A 677 11.00 -43.99 -23.73
N LEU A 678 9.90 -44.37 -24.39
CA LEU A 678 8.61 -43.69 -24.37
C LEU A 678 7.58 -44.59 -23.67
N GLY A 679 7.21 -44.24 -22.44
CA GLY A 679 6.10 -44.88 -21.71
C GLY A 679 4.83 -44.06 -21.88
N HIS A 680 3.82 -44.58 -22.56
CA HIS A 680 2.60 -43.83 -22.86
C HIS A 680 1.35 -44.40 -22.20
N GLY A 681 0.41 -43.51 -21.89
CA GLY A 681 -0.95 -43.81 -21.48
C GLY A 681 -1.97 -43.30 -22.50
N PRO A 682 -3.25 -43.14 -22.10
CA PRO A 682 -4.32 -42.67 -22.99
C PRO A 682 -4.09 -41.24 -23.47
N ASP A 683 -3.68 -40.34 -22.58
CA ASP A 683 -3.61 -38.88 -22.77
C ASP A 683 -2.23 -38.29 -22.42
N PHE A 684 -1.22 -39.14 -22.24
CA PHE A 684 0.13 -38.71 -21.91
C PHE A 684 1.22 -39.66 -22.43
N GLY A 685 2.43 -39.13 -22.59
CA GLY A 685 3.67 -39.86 -22.80
C GLY A 685 4.75 -39.39 -21.83
N VAL A 686 5.54 -40.33 -21.29
CA VAL A 686 6.72 -40.08 -20.46
C VAL A 686 7.95 -40.47 -21.26
N ILE A 687 8.91 -39.57 -21.32
CA ILE A 687 10.11 -39.71 -22.15
C ILE A 687 11.33 -39.77 -21.24
N ARG A 688 12.18 -40.77 -21.47
CA ARG A 688 13.51 -40.90 -20.87
C ARG A 688 14.53 -41.19 -21.97
N ALA A 689 15.64 -40.47 -21.96
CA ALA A 689 16.74 -40.63 -22.90
C ALA A 689 18.07 -40.65 -22.15
N THR A 690 19.06 -41.33 -22.71
CA THR A 690 20.45 -41.21 -22.25
C THR A 690 21.08 -39.91 -22.75
N ASP A 691 22.09 -39.41 -22.04
CA ASP A 691 22.83 -38.19 -22.44
C ASP A 691 23.48 -38.35 -23.82
N ALA A 692 23.88 -39.58 -24.17
CA ALA A 692 24.36 -39.91 -25.51
C ALA A 692 23.38 -39.53 -26.63
N VAL A 693 22.07 -39.48 -26.37
CA VAL A 693 21.07 -39.00 -27.35
C VAL A 693 21.13 -37.48 -27.48
N ASN A 694 21.21 -36.76 -26.36
CA ASN A 694 21.32 -35.30 -26.37
C ASN A 694 22.63 -34.85 -27.03
N GLU A 695 23.77 -35.39 -26.59
CA GLU A 695 25.10 -35.00 -27.07
C GLU A 695 25.31 -35.30 -28.56
N ARG A 696 24.79 -36.43 -29.05
CA ARG A 696 25.03 -36.88 -30.43
C ARG A 696 23.97 -36.46 -31.42
N PHE A 697 22.72 -36.25 -30.99
CA PHE A 697 21.60 -35.94 -31.89
C PHE A 697 20.93 -34.61 -31.60
N GLY A 698 21.36 -33.88 -30.55
CA GLY A 698 20.71 -32.63 -30.13
C GLY A 698 19.28 -32.85 -29.62
N PHE A 699 18.98 -34.06 -29.12
CA PHE A 699 17.67 -34.40 -28.60
C PHE A 699 17.36 -33.55 -27.36
N SER A 700 16.21 -32.88 -27.38
CA SER A 700 15.65 -32.22 -26.20
C SER A 700 14.14 -32.29 -26.24
N VAL A 701 13.53 -32.74 -25.12
CA VAL A 701 12.07 -32.74 -24.97
C VAL A 701 11.49 -31.34 -25.21
N ASN A 702 12.19 -30.31 -24.75
CA ASN A 702 11.77 -28.90 -24.87
C ASN A 702 11.83 -28.37 -26.31
N ASN A 703 12.52 -29.07 -27.22
CA ASN A 703 12.50 -28.75 -28.65
C ASN A 703 11.42 -29.54 -29.40
N ILE A 704 11.20 -30.79 -29.01
CA ILE A 704 10.29 -31.71 -29.72
C ILE A 704 8.83 -31.42 -29.40
N VAL A 705 8.50 -31.15 -28.13
CA VAL A 705 7.11 -30.93 -27.70
C VAL A 705 6.49 -29.71 -28.39
N PRO A 706 7.13 -28.52 -28.44
CA PRO A 706 6.59 -27.37 -29.17
C PRO A 706 6.44 -27.64 -30.67
N LYS A 707 7.41 -28.35 -31.29
CA LYS A 707 7.34 -28.73 -32.70
C LYS A 707 6.13 -29.63 -32.98
N LEU A 708 5.85 -30.60 -32.12
CA LEU A 708 4.66 -31.44 -32.24
C LEU A 708 3.37 -30.63 -32.05
N ALA A 709 3.35 -29.68 -31.12
CA ALA A 709 2.20 -28.80 -30.89
C ALA A 709 1.89 -27.92 -32.12
N GLU A 710 2.92 -27.44 -32.83
CA GLU A 710 2.75 -26.73 -34.11
C GLU A 710 2.26 -27.65 -35.24
N MET A 711 2.75 -28.89 -35.29
CA MET A 711 2.37 -29.86 -36.31
C MET A 711 0.94 -30.37 -36.14
N ILE A 712 0.49 -30.56 -34.89
CA ILE A 712 -0.84 -31.10 -34.56
C ILE A 712 -1.59 -30.16 -33.61
N PRO A 713 -2.00 -28.94 -34.04
CA PRO A 713 -2.63 -27.95 -33.15
C PRO A 713 -3.92 -28.45 -32.49
N SER A 714 -4.64 -29.38 -33.13
CA SER A 714 -5.87 -29.96 -32.61
C SER A 714 -5.67 -30.96 -31.47
N ALA A 715 -4.44 -31.44 -31.25
CA ALA A 715 -4.15 -32.42 -30.19
C ALA A 715 -3.99 -31.79 -28.80
N GLY A 716 -3.96 -30.46 -28.71
CA GLY A 716 -3.79 -29.75 -27.44
C GLY A 716 -2.52 -30.19 -26.71
N ILE A 717 -1.43 -30.33 -27.47
CA ILE A 717 -0.16 -30.83 -26.95
C ILE A 717 0.41 -29.83 -25.97
N ASP A 718 0.79 -30.34 -24.81
CA ASP A 718 1.39 -29.60 -23.72
C ASP A 718 2.44 -30.48 -23.04
N GLY A 719 3.37 -29.89 -22.30
CA GLY A 719 4.41 -30.63 -21.56
C GLY A 719 5.80 -30.05 -21.71
N GLY A 720 6.78 -30.77 -21.19
CA GLY A 720 8.16 -30.30 -21.02
C GLY A 720 8.92 -31.15 -20.00
N GLY A 721 10.07 -30.64 -19.57
CA GLY A 721 10.89 -31.23 -18.52
C GLY A 721 12.38 -30.90 -18.71
N HIS A 722 13.23 -31.81 -18.26
CA HIS A 722 14.66 -31.80 -18.57
C HIS A 722 14.89 -32.27 -20.02
N GLU A 723 16.05 -31.95 -20.58
CA GLU A 723 16.42 -32.22 -21.97
C GLU A 723 16.25 -33.71 -22.32
N CYS A 724 16.71 -34.60 -21.44
CA CYS A 724 16.65 -36.06 -21.59
C CYS A 724 15.45 -36.69 -20.87
N ALA A 725 14.64 -35.93 -20.16
CA ALA A 725 13.66 -36.46 -19.21
C ALA A 725 12.45 -35.53 -19.07
N GLY A 726 11.30 -35.94 -19.62
CA GLY A 726 10.10 -35.10 -19.57
C GLY A 726 8.81 -35.85 -19.85
N SER A 727 7.73 -35.10 -20.06
CA SER A 727 6.43 -35.65 -20.39
C SER A 727 5.71 -34.80 -21.42
N ILE A 728 4.83 -35.45 -22.18
CA ILE A 728 3.92 -34.83 -23.15
C ILE A 728 2.50 -35.23 -22.77
N LYS A 729 1.56 -34.28 -22.83
CA LYS A 729 0.12 -34.50 -22.67
C LYS A 729 -0.56 -34.20 -24.00
N TYR A 730 -1.62 -34.92 -24.29
CA TYR A 730 -2.39 -34.77 -25.52
C TYR A 730 -3.81 -35.30 -25.33
N ILE A 731 -4.72 -34.90 -26.21
CA ILE A 731 -6.09 -35.42 -26.21
C ILE A 731 -6.06 -36.91 -26.62
N GLU A 732 -6.69 -37.77 -25.81
CA GLU A 732 -6.70 -39.24 -26.00
C GLU A 732 -7.09 -39.66 -27.43
N GLY A 733 -8.09 -39.01 -28.02
CA GLY A 733 -8.56 -39.33 -29.37
C GLY A 733 -7.56 -39.08 -30.51
N LEU A 734 -6.46 -38.35 -30.24
CA LEU A 734 -5.39 -38.07 -31.19
C LEU A 734 -4.05 -38.68 -30.75
N GLY A 735 -4.02 -39.49 -29.68
CA GLY A 735 -2.79 -40.04 -29.12
C GLY A 735 -1.97 -40.87 -30.13
N GLU A 736 -2.61 -41.68 -30.97
CA GLU A 736 -1.91 -42.45 -32.01
C GLU A 736 -1.17 -41.55 -33.02
N GLU A 737 -1.76 -40.41 -33.40
CA GLU A 737 -1.17 -39.45 -34.33
C GLU A 737 0.05 -38.78 -33.68
N VAL A 738 -0.10 -38.31 -32.43
CA VAL A 738 0.97 -37.67 -31.66
C VAL A 738 2.16 -38.61 -31.44
N LEU A 739 1.90 -39.84 -31.00
CA LEU A 739 2.94 -40.84 -30.76
C LEU A 739 3.64 -41.24 -32.06
N SER A 740 2.90 -41.36 -33.17
CA SER A 740 3.48 -41.68 -34.47
C SER A 740 4.41 -40.56 -34.97
N GLU A 741 4.00 -39.30 -34.85
CA GLU A 741 4.84 -38.17 -35.22
C GLU A 741 6.06 -38.00 -34.30
N PHE A 742 5.90 -38.23 -32.99
CA PHE A 742 7.05 -38.28 -32.07
C PHE A 742 8.08 -39.32 -32.53
N VAL A 743 7.63 -40.54 -32.84
CA VAL A 743 8.51 -41.61 -33.35
C VAL A 743 9.17 -41.23 -34.68
N ASN A 744 8.44 -40.58 -35.59
CA ASN A 744 8.98 -40.11 -36.86
C ASN A 744 10.08 -39.06 -36.68
N GLU A 745 9.88 -38.12 -35.75
CA GLU A 745 10.89 -37.11 -35.40
C GLU A 745 12.18 -37.78 -34.92
N ILE A 746 12.10 -38.74 -33.99
CA ILE A 746 13.28 -39.48 -33.50
C ILE A 746 13.96 -40.25 -34.64
N ARG A 747 13.18 -40.91 -35.51
CA ARG A 747 13.72 -41.69 -36.62
C ARG A 747 14.49 -40.82 -37.63
N ASN A 748 14.08 -39.57 -37.80
CA ASN A 748 14.67 -38.64 -38.77
C ASN A 748 15.80 -37.78 -38.17
N MET A 749 16.13 -37.95 -36.90
CA MET A 749 17.26 -37.24 -36.28
C MET A 749 18.57 -37.62 -36.97
N SER A 750 19.39 -36.58 -37.23
CA SER A 750 20.74 -36.71 -37.76
C SER A 750 21.75 -36.56 -36.64
N GLU A 751 22.83 -37.34 -36.69
CA GLU A 751 23.96 -37.19 -35.78
C GLU A 751 24.67 -35.84 -36.05
N LEU A 752 25.04 -35.13 -34.99
CA LEU A 752 25.61 -33.77 -34.99
C LEU A 752 27.03 -33.68 -35.57
#